data_AF-A0A936PDU6-F1
#
_entry.id   AF-A0A936PDU6-F1
#
_cell.length_a   1.000
_cell.length_b   1.000
_cell.length_c   1.000
_cell.angle_alpha   90.00
_cell.angle_beta   90.00
_cell.angle_gamma   90.00
#
_symmetry.space_group_name_H-M   'P 1'
#
loop_
_entity.id
_entity.type
_entity.pdbx_description
1 polymer ?
#
loop_
_entity_poly.entity_id
_entity_poly.type
_entity_poly.pdbx_seq_one_letter_code
_entity_poly.pdbx_strand_id
1 'polypeptide(L)'
;MYRYDDYDHAIVQARVAQFRGQTERYLAGKLSDDEFRPLRLQNGLYIQRHGPMLRLAVPYGLLSAAQLRRFADLARHYDRGFGHFTTRHNLQLNWVKLAEVPDILADLARDELHAIQTSGNCIRNVTTDHFAGVAADEIADPRPWAEILRQWSTFHPEFAYLPRKFKVAISGATEDRAAIQVHDLGLQVVKNDAGEIGFKVYAGGGLGRTPLLCQVIRQFLPWQHLLSYTEALVRVFNRHGRRDNAYKARIKILVKALGREEFTRQVEAEWAHLKNGPATLTAAEVDRVSAQFAAPAYETLAENDLCHLAHLREDKAFSRWVERNVQAHKVAGYAAVTLSLKKPGAAPGDASSEQMEAAADLAERYSFGEIRVSHEQNLILADVPQRELYTVWHRAKAAGLAAPTAGLIQDLIACPGGDFCALANARSLPIAAAIQERFEDLDHQHDIGDLELNISGCMNSCGHHHLGAIGILGVDKNGEEWYQITLGGRQGNEARIGDVIGRAFAAAEVPDAIERLISVYLAHRHADERFIDTFDRIGIEAFQSAAYPTPPTPINQGESQMANKQIIKERRLQDDAWKVVNLVDGEAPFDVCLPVGPLLVPVSVWKAKKSCLIAREYEHGTPLGIWLAPEDDIAEIAADIDDFTVIAVHFPKFADGRGYSTARLLRERHGYDGELRAFGDIGRDQIFFLNRVGFDAFVLGEGKNAEDALAAFDDFPESYQGDAVQPLPLFRRRAA
;
A
#
# COMPACT_ATOMS: atom_id res chain seq x y z
N MET A 1 21.67 4.66 -0.88
CA MET A 1 20.32 5.14 -0.58
C MET A 1 19.94 6.32 -1.44
N TYR A 2 18.68 6.43 -1.88
CA TYR A 2 18.15 7.69 -2.44
C TYR A 2 18.26 8.81 -1.42
N ARG A 3 18.85 9.93 -1.85
CA ARG A 3 18.85 11.20 -1.12
C ARG A 3 17.90 12.19 -1.80
N TYR A 4 17.20 12.97 -1.01
CA TYR A 4 16.27 13.98 -1.50
C TYR A 4 17.01 15.12 -2.18
N ASP A 5 16.47 15.61 -3.29
CA ASP A 5 16.86 16.87 -3.90
C ASP A 5 15.88 18.01 -3.54
N ASP A 6 16.15 19.23 -4.02
CA ASP A 6 15.36 20.42 -3.69
C ASP A 6 13.86 20.26 -4.03
N TYR A 7 13.51 19.47 -5.05
CA TYR A 7 12.11 19.18 -5.37
C TYR A 7 11.51 18.18 -4.38
N ASP A 8 12.23 17.10 -4.03
CA ASP A 8 11.78 16.14 -3.03
C ASP A 8 11.51 16.85 -1.68
N HIS A 9 12.43 17.72 -1.24
CA HIS A 9 12.25 18.55 -0.05
C HIS A 9 11.06 19.50 -0.17
N ALA A 10 10.93 20.25 -1.28
CA ALA A 10 9.81 21.18 -1.48
C ALA A 10 8.44 20.48 -1.45
N ILE A 11 8.34 19.30 -2.09
CA ILE A 11 7.13 18.48 -2.15
C ILE A 11 6.71 17.98 -0.75
N VAL A 12 7.67 17.54 0.07
CA VAL A 12 7.39 17.08 1.44
C VAL A 12 7.04 18.25 2.36
N GLN A 13 7.79 19.36 2.32
CA GLN A 13 7.52 20.54 3.16
C GLN A 13 6.16 21.19 2.83
N ALA A 14 5.78 21.25 1.54
CA ALA A 14 4.45 21.68 1.13
C ALA A 14 3.33 20.79 1.73
N ARG A 15 3.53 19.47 1.76
CA ARG A 15 2.56 18.56 2.42
C ARG A 15 2.48 18.79 3.93
N VAL A 16 3.59 19.04 4.61
CA VAL A 16 3.60 19.37 6.05
C VAL A 16 2.77 20.63 6.31
N ALA A 17 2.98 21.70 5.52
CA ALA A 17 2.22 22.93 5.62
C ALA A 17 0.71 22.71 5.35
N GLN A 18 0.38 21.96 4.29
CA GLN A 18 -1.02 21.64 3.96
C GLN A 18 -1.70 20.85 5.09
N PHE A 19 -1.05 19.82 5.63
CA PHE A 19 -1.63 19.00 6.71
C PHE A 19 -1.73 19.75 8.04
N ARG A 20 -0.83 20.70 8.31
CA ARG A 20 -0.95 21.63 9.43
C ARG A 20 -2.24 22.45 9.31
N GLY A 21 -2.45 23.13 8.18
CA GLY A 21 -3.68 23.90 7.93
C GLY A 21 -4.97 23.06 7.85
N GLN A 22 -4.88 21.76 7.57
CA GLN A 22 -6.00 20.82 7.70
C GLN A 22 -6.27 20.46 9.17
N THR A 23 -5.22 20.23 9.97
CA THR A 23 -5.32 19.91 11.40
C THR A 23 -5.83 21.10 12.21
N GLU A 24 -5.36 22.31 11.92
CA GLU A 24 -5.83 23.56 12.54
C GLU A 24 -7.31 23.81 12.25
N ARG A 25 -7.77 23.61 11.00
CA ARG A 25 -9.19 23.70 10.65
C ARG A 25 -10.04 22.65 11.40
N TYR A 26 -9.56 21.41 11.51
CA TYR A 26 -10.26 20.36 12.27
C TYR A 26 -10.35 20.70 13.77
N LEU A 27 -9.25 21.11 14.40
CA LEU A 27 -9.22 21.53 15.81
C LEU A 27 -10.09 22.77 16.09
N ALA A 28 -10.23 23.67 15.11
CA ALA A 28 -11.13 24.83 15.17
C ALA A 28 -12.60 24.51 14.82
N GLY A 29 -12.97 23.23 14.60
CA GLY A 29 -14.32 22.82 14.23
C GLY A 29 -14.76 23.21 12.80
N LYS A 30 -13.81 23.63 11.94
CA LYS A 30 -14.04 24.03 10.54
C LYS A 30 -13.92 22.88 9.53
N LEU A 31 -13.63 21.66 10.01
CA LEU A 31 -13.72 20.41 9.25
C LEU A 31 -14.35 19.35 10.15
N SER A 32 -15.28 18.56 9.60
CA SER A 32 -15.84 17.38 10.27
C SER A 32 -14.82 16.23 10.35
N ASP A 33 -15.04 15.20 11.19
CA ASP A 33 -14.21 13.98 11.09
C ASP A 33 -14.44 13.26 9.76
N ASP A 34 -15.64 13.27 9.17
CA ASP A 34 -15.88 12.63 7.88
C ASP A 34 -15.02 13.22 6.75
N GLU A 35 -14.80 14.54 6.76
CA GLU A 35 -13.91 15.28 5.85
C GLU A 35 -12.43 15.20 6.24
N PHE A 36 -12.11 15.30 7.53
CA PHE A 36 -10.72 15.20 8.00
C PHE A 36 -10.16 13.78 7.85
N ARG A 37 -10.98 12.74 8.04
CA ARG A 37 -10.63 11.32 7.94
C ARG A 37 -9.85 10.96 6.67
N PRO A 38 -10.29 11.25 5.43
CA PRO A 38 -9.49 10.97 4.24
C PRO A 38 -8.14 11.72 4.24
N LEU A 39 -8.11 12.97 4.71
CA LEU A 39 -6.91 13.82 4.75
C LEU A 39 -5.87 13.30 5.76
N ARG A 40 -6.29 13.01 7.00
CA ARG A 40 -5.42 12.41 8.04
C ARG A 40 -4.94 11.01 7.63
N LEU A 41 -5.78 10.22 6.98
CA LEU A 41 -5.37 8.91 6.45
C LEU A 41 -4.40 9.03 5.26
N GLN A 42 -4.47 10.07 4.41
CA GLN A 42 -3.42 10.31 3.40
C GLN A 42 -2.07 10.69 4.02
N ASN A 43 -2.06 11.23 5.26
CA ASN A 43 -0.88 11.56 6.05
C ASN A 43 -0.56 10.49 7.13
N GLY A 44 -1.04 9.26 6.95
CA GLY A 44 -0.70 8.12 7.82
C GLY A 44 -1.35 8.10 9.21
N LEU A 45 -2.15 9.10 9.56
CA LEU A 45 -2.78 9.28 10.87
C LEU A 45 -4.13 8.57 10.98
N TYR A 46 -4.20 7.60 11.89
CA TYR A 46 -5.40 6.89 12.31
C TYR A 46 -5.80 7.33 13.72
N ILE A 47 -7.10 7.26 14.03
CA ILE A 47 -7.56 7.22 15.42
C ILE A 47 -7.79 5.73 15.76
N GLN A 48 -7.15 5.27 16.84
CA GLN A 48 -7.21 3.89 17.34
C GLN A 48 -7.93 3.83 18.71
N ARG A 49 -8.03 2.65 19.33
CA ARG A 49 -8.82 2.43 20.57
C ARG A 49 -8.34 3.27 21.77
N HIS A 50 -7.05 3.57 21.84
CA HIS A 50 -6.42 4.24 22.98
C HIS A 50 -5.81 5.61 22.65
N GLY A 51 -5.82 6.03 21.39
CA GLY A 51 -5.21 7.27 20.94
C GLY A 51 -4.97 7.32 19.43
N PRO A 52 -4.41 8.41 18.90
CA PRO A 52 -3.98 8.49 17.52
C PRO A 52 -2.72 7.63 17.26
N MET A 53 -2.67 6.97 16.10
CA MET A 53 -1.49 6.28 15.59
C MET A 53 -1.04 6.93 14.29
N LEU A 54 0.25 7.21 14.18
CA LEU A 54 0.91 7.72 12.98
C LEU A 54 1.81 6.64 12.38
N ARG A 55 1.59 6.32 11.10
CA ARG A 55 2.47 5.40 10.35
C ARG A 55 3.48 6.18 9.51
N LEU A 56 4.75 6.04 9.87
CA LEU A 56 5.90 6.62 9.18
C LEU A 56 6.27 5.78 7.97
N ALA A 57 6.55 6.40 6.82
CA ALA A 57 6.88 5.66 5.61
C ALA A 57 8.32 5.13 5.64
N VAL A 58 8.52 3.94 5.08
CA VAL A 58 9.85 3.42 4.75
C VAL A 58 9.83 2.88 3.32
N PRO A 59 10.08 3.73 2.30
CA PRO A 59 10.17 3.32 0.90
C PRO A 59 11.08 2.12 0.70
N TYR A 60 10.62 1.09 -0.03
CA TYR A 60 11.37 -0.16 -0.31
C TYR A 60 12.03 -0.82 0.93
N GLY A 61 11.59 -0.45 2.13
CA GLY A 61 12.11 -0.95 3.40
C GLY A 61 13.50 -0.50 3.79
N LEU A 62 14.10 0.50 3.12
CA LEU A 62 15.46 0.96 3.36
C LEU A 62 15.50 2.22 4.26
N LEU A 63 16.41 2.24 5.25
CA LEU A 63 16.65 3.34 6.20
C LEU A 63 18.15 3.56 6.41
N SER A 64 18.57 4.82 6.55
CA SER A 64 19.91 5.13 7.05
C SER A 64 19.95 5.03 8.57
N ALA A 65 21.14 4.82 9.13
CA ALA A 65 21.36 4.85 10.59
C ALA A 65 20.91 6.18 11.23
N ALA A 66 21.08 7.31 10.55
CA ALA A 66 20.57 8.61 10.99
C ALA A 66 19.03 8.62 11.08
N GLN A 67 18.34 8.12 10.04
CA GLN A 67 16.88 8.02 10.02
C GLN A 67 16.33 7.04 11.05
N LEU A 68 17.03 5.93 11.32
CA LEU A 68 16.65 5.00 12.37
C LEU A 68 16.82 5.60 13.78
N ARG A 69 17.86 6.43 14.01
CA ARG A 69 17.97 7.24 15.24
C ARG A 69 16.89 8.33 15.31
N ARG A 70 16.48 8.96 14.20
CA ARG A 70 15.31 9.86 14.19
C ARG A 70 14.02 9.13 14.61
N PHE A 71 13.81 7.88 14.19
CA PHE A 71 12.69 7.06 14.69
C PHE A 71 12.79 6.77 16.20
N ALA A 72 14.00 6.53 16.74
CA ALA A 72 14.22 6.39 18.18
C ALA A 72 13.91 7.69 18.97
N ASP A 73 14.35 8.84 18.47
CA ASP A 73 14.05 10.15 19.08
C ASP A 73 12.54 10.44 19.10
N LEU A 74 11.85 10.21 17.99
CA LEU A 74 10.41 10.42 17.89
C LEU A 74 9.62 9.43 18.76
N ALA A 75 10.08 8.18 18.87
CA ALA A 75 9.51 7.18 19.77
C ALA A 75 9.65 7.57 21.26
N ARG A 76 10.79 8.15 21.67
CA ARG A 76 10.96 8.71 23.02
C ARG A 76 10.13 9.94 23.29
N HIS A 77 10.03 10.85 22.32
CA HIS A 77 9.44 12.17 22.55
C HIS A 77 7.91 12.22 22.39
N TYR A 78 7.38 11.53 21.37
CA TYR A 78 5.96 11.61 21.00
C TYR A 78 5.17 10.33 21.29
N ASP A 79 5.84 9.26 21.72
CA ASP A 79 5.24 7.95 21.97
C ASP A 79 5.68 7.40 23.35
N ARG A 80 5.99 6.10 23.48
CA ARG A 80 6.31 5.42 24.74
C ARG A 80 7.71 4.82 24.78
N GLY A 81 8.63 5.35 23.99
CA GLY A 81 10.01 4.86 23.87
C GLY A 81 10.18 3.65 22.96
N PHE A 82 9.17 3.27 22.17
CA PHE A 82 9.26 2.19 21.17
C PHE A 82 8.44 2.50 19.91
N GLY A 83 8.70 1.75 18.84
CA GLY A 83 7.94 1.82 17.59
C GLY A 83 7.73 0.44 16.98
N HIS A 84 6.62 0.26 16.25
CA HIS A 84 6.21 -1.03 15.68
C HIS A 84 6.48 -1.10 14.17
N PHE A 85 7.42 -1.95 13.76
CA PHE A 85 7.71 -2.25 12.36
C PHE A 85 6.66 -3.20 11.75
N THR A 86 6.42 -3.06 10.45
CA THR A 86 5.21 -3.61 9.80
C THR A 86 5.49 -4.52 8.61
N THR A 87 4.49 -5.33 8.26
CA THR A 87 4.38 -6.14 7.03
C THR A 87 4.36 -5.33 5.70
N ARG A 88 4.74 -4.05 5.74
CA ARG A 88 5.02 -3.16 4.61
C ARG A 88 6.22 -2.23 4.88
N HIS A 89 7.13 -2.67 5.74
CA HIS A 89 8.40 -2.03 6.10
C HIS A 89 8.30 -0.71 6.90
N ASN A 90 7.15 -0.05 6.86
CA ASN A 90 6.83 1.16 7.64
C ASN A 90 6.94 0.93 9.17
N LEU A 91 7.15 2.01 9.93
CA LEU A 91 7.05 2.05 11.39
C LEU A 91 5.73 2.70 11.86
N GLN A 92 5.22 2.35 13.03
CA GLN A 92 4.06 2.97 13.67
C GLN A 92 4.39 3.46 15.09
N LEU A 93 3.97 4.68 15.40
CA LEU A 93 3.87 5.26 16.75
C LEU A 93 2.37 5.29 17.12
N ASN A 94 1.95 4.68 18.23
CA ASN A 94 0.54 4.42 18.55
C ASN A 94 -0.08 5.34 19.63
N TRP A 95 0.68 6.27 20.21
CA TRP A 95 0.20 7.16 21.29
C TRP A 95 0.44 8.66 21.05
N VAL A 96 0.76 9.07 19.82
CA VAL A 96 1.00 10.48 19.45
C VAL A 96 -0.23 11.36 19.65
N LYS A 97 -0.08 12.61 20.09
CA LYS A 97 -1.22 13.53 20.24
C LYS A 97 -1.60 14.14 18.89
N LEU A 98 -2.89 14.19 18.56
CA LEU A 98 -3.40 14.64 17.26
C LEU A 98 -2.88 16.02 16.85
N ALA A 99 -2.85 16.96 17.79
CA ALA A 99 -2.38 18.33 17.56
C ALA A 99 -0.87 18.46 17.32
N GLU A 100 -0.08 17.48 17.76
CA GLU A 100 1.40 17.47 17.62
C GLU A 100 1.85 16.79 16.31
N VAL A 101 0.95 16.06 15.62
CA VAL A 101 1.29 15.36 14.37
C VAL A 101 1.88 16.28 13.29
N PRO A 102 1.38 17.51 13.05
CA PRO A 102 2.02 18.42 12.10
C PRO A 102 3.47 18.79 12.44
N ASP A 103 3.86 18.74 13.72
CA ASP A 103 5.24 18.97 14.17
C ASP A 103 6.09 17.71 13.98
N ILE A 104 5.56 16.52 14.32
CA ILE A 104 6.21 15.23 14.02
C ILE A 104 6.51 15.10 12.52
N LEU A 105 5.57 15.50 11.65
CA LEU A 105 5.79 15.51 10.19
C LEU A 105 6.80 16.56 9.74
N ALA A 106 6.88 17.71 10.42
CA ALA A 106 7.88 18.74 10.13
C ALA A 106 9.30 18.30 10.52
N ASP A 107 9.43 17.58 11.64
CA ASP A 107 10.70 17.02 12.10
C ASP A 107 11.17 15.90 11.15
N LEU A 108 10.29 14.95 10.80
CA LEU A 108 10.59 13.92 9.79
C LEU A 108 11.08 14.50 8.46
N ALA A 109 10.47 15.60 8.01
CA ALA A 109 10.81 16.27 6.77
C ALA A 109 12.20 16.97 6.78
N ARG A 110 12.89 17.06 7.93
CA ARG A 110 14.28 17.52 8.02
C ARG A 110 15.30 16.39 7.79
N ASP A 111 14.91 15.15 8.08
CA ASP A 111 15.76 13.95 8.00
C ASP A 111 15.37 13.04 6.81
N GLU A 112 14.79 13.62 5.75
CA GLU A 112 14.38 12.94 4.51
C GLU A 112 13.33 11.82 4.73
N LEU A 113 12.41 12.02 5.69
CA LEU A 113 11.34 11.09 6.04
C LEU A 113 9.94 11.72 5.89
N HIS A 114 8.91 10.88 5.72
CA HIS A 114 7.53 11.34 5.58
C HIS A 114 6.48 10.30 6.05
N ALA A 115 5.23 10.71 6.30
CA ALA A 115 4.08 9.80 6.50
C ALA A 115 3.14 9.71 5.28
N ILE A 116 3.57 10.24 4.13
CA ILE A 116 2.78 10.32 2.89
C ILE A 116 2.28 8.94 2.45
N GLN A 117 0.98 8.84 2.19
CA GLN A 117 0.30 7.69 1.57
C GLN A 117 0.52 6.33 2.29
N THR A 118 0.93 6.32 3.55
CA THR A 118 1.01 5.09 4.36
C THR A 118 -0.37 4.57 4.79
N SER A 119 -1.41 5.41 4.68
CA SER A 119 -2.82 5.06 4.80
C SER A 119 -3.65 5.61 3.62
N GLY A 120 -4.96 5.83 3.76
CA GLY A 120 -5.83 6.42 2.73
C GLY A 120 -6.37 5.44 1.66
N ASN A 121 -7.12 6.00 0.72
CA ASN A 121 -7.74 5.32 -0.44
C ASN A 121 -6.96 5.67 -1.72
N CYS A 122 -5.68 5.32 -1.71
CA CYS A 122 -4.69 5.71 -2.73
C CYS A 122 -3.65 4.59 -2.90
N ILE A 123 -2.69 4.81 -3.80
CA ILE A 123 -1.47 4.01 -3.91
C ILE A 123 -0.67 4.13 -2.61
N ARG A 124 -0.25 2.99 -2.05
CA ARG A 124 0.50 2.88 -0.79
C ARG A 124 2.00 2.70 -1.04
N ASN A 125 2.80 2.87 0.02
CA ASN A 125 4.24 2.59 0.06
C ASN A 125 4.63 1.38 -0.84
N VAL A 126 5.56 1.60 -1.75
CA VAL A 126 6.11 0.56 -2.66
C VAL A 126 7.06 -0.30 -1.86
N THR A 127 6.83 -1.61 -1.87
CA THR A 127 7.58 -2.59 -1.07
C THR A 127 8.42 -3.49 -1.96
N THR A 128 9.60 -3.90 -1.49
CA THR A 128 10.44 -4.89 -2.17
C THR A 128 10.98 -5.92 -1.19
N ASP A 129 11.76 -6.89 -1.65
CA ASP A 129 12.36 -7.89 -0.76
C ASP A 129 13.44 -7.26 0.12
N HIS A 130 13.66 -7.82 1.30
CA HIS A 130 14.53 -7.20 2.29
C HIS A 130 16.04 -7.45 2.03
N PHE A 131 16.38 -8.30 1.06
CA PHE A 131 17.76 -8.51 0.57
C PHE A 131 18.03 -7.82 -0.78
N ALA A 132 17.09 -7.00 -1.28
CA ALA A 132 17.21 -6.20 -2.50
C ALA A 132 18.54 -5.44 -2.62
N GLY A 133 19.25 -5.62 -3.72
CA GLY A 133 20.58 -5.06 -3.98
C GLY A 133 21.74 -5.91 -3.45
N VAL A 134 21.51 -7.00 -2.70
CA VAL A 134 22.57 -7.90 -2.17
C VAL A 134 22.29 -9.41 -2.28
N ALA A 135 21.05 -9.82 -2.50
CA ALA A 135 20.66 -11.23 -2.54
C ALA A 135 21.49 -12.06 -3.54
N ALA A 136 21.91 -13.27 -3.14
CA ALA A 136 22.72 -14.15 -3.97
C ALA A 136 22.03 -14.60 -5.28
N ASP A 137 20.69 -14.61 -5.32
CA ASP A 137 19.88 -14.96 -6.49
C ASP A 137 19.26 -13.73 -7.22
N GLU A 138 19.87 -12.55 -7.06
CA GLU A 138 19.38 -11.31 -7.66
C GLU A 138 19.55 -11.27 -9.19
N ILE A 139 18.46 -10.99 -9.91
CA ILE A 139 18.42 -10.80 -11.36
C ILE A 139 18.87 -9.37 -11.71
N ALA A 140 18.37 -8.38 -10.96
CA ALA A 140 18.87 -7.00 -10.86
C ALA A 140 18.22 -6.28 -9.66
N ASP A 141 18.90 -5.26 -9.12
CA ASP A 141 18.42 -4.48 -7.96
C ASP A 141 17.02 -3.87 -8.21
N PRO A 142 16.01 -4.17 -7.37
CA PRO A 142 14.66 -3.64 -7.52
C PRO A 142 14.47 -2.24 -6.93
N ARG A 143 15.40 -1.73 -6.11
CA ARG A 143 15.27 -0.47 -5.37
C ARG A 143 15.16 0.77 -6.28
N PRO A 144 15.94 0.93 -7.38
CA PRO A 144 15.77 2.06 -8.28
C PRO A 144 14.38 2.11 -8.92
N TRP A 145 13.84 0.96 -9.32
CA TRP A 145 12.49 0.84 -9.89
C TRP A 145 11.40 1.12 -8.84
N ALA A 146 11.62 0.69 -7.59
CA ALA A 146 10.73 1.00 -6.47
C ALA A 146 10.71 2.51 -6.13
N GLU A 147 11.85 3.20 -6.24
CA GLU A 147 11.97 4.65 -6.07
C GLU A 147 11.31 5.42 -7.22
N ILE A 148 11.53 5.02 -8.48
CA ILE A 148 10.81 5.56 -9.65
C ILE A 148 9.28 5.44 -9.47
N LEU A 149 8.80 4.29 -8.94
CA LEU A 149 7.40 4.09 -8.61
C LEU A 149 6.95 4.89 -7.36
N ARG A 150 7.81 5.15 -6.37
CA ARG A 150 7.53 6.05 -5.24
C ARG A 150 7.28 7.47 -5.75
N GLN A 151 8.19 8.00 -6.57
CA GLN A 151 8.08 9.35 -7.15
C GLN A 151 6.79 9.46 -7.99
N TRP A 152 6.60 8.55 -8.95
CA TRP A 152 5.39 8.53 -9.78
C TRP A 152 4.09 8.43 -8.96
N SER A 153 4.02 7.60 -7.91
CA SER A 153 2.79 7.43 -7.13
C SER A 153 2.54 8.49 -6.04
N THR A 154 3.55 9.30 -5.70
CA THR A 154 3.45 10.35 -4.66
C THR A 154 2.68 11.56 -5.18
N PHE A 155 1.46 11.77 -4.67
CA PHE A 155 0.53 12.83 -5.07
C PHE A 155 0.05 12.74 -6.53
N HIS A 156 0.01 11.52 -7.10
CA HIS A 156 -0.48 11.27 -8.45
C HIS A 156 -1.91 11.82 -8.63
N PRO A 157 -2.14 12.78 -9.55
CA PRO A 157 -3.36 13.58 -9.54
C PRO A 157 -4.61 12.76 -9.83
N GLU A 158 -4.51 11.75 -10.70
CA GLU A 158 -5.61 10.83 -11.02
C GLU A 158 -5.92 9.81 -9.90
N PHE A 159 -4.96 9.49 -9.03
CA PHE A 159 -5.00 8.30 -8.17
C PHE A 159 -4.96 8.59 -6.65
N ALA A 160 -5.22 9.85 -6.28
CA ALA A 160 -5.37 10.27 -4.88
C ALA A 160 -6.63 9.66 -4.18
N TYR A 161 -7.66 9.28 -4.96
CA TYR A 161 -8.99 8.84 -4.48
C TYR A 161 -9.50 7.54 -5.18
N LEU A 162 -8.63 6.53 -5.22
CA LEU A 162 -8.96 5.18 -5.69
C LEU A 162 -10.12 4.54 -4.89
N PRO A 163 -10.87 3.57 -5.47
CA PRO A 163 -12.02 2.97 -4.78
C PRO A 163 -11.63 2.30 -3.45
N ARG A 164 -10.39 1.78 -3.36
CA ARG A 164 -9.77 1.36 -2.10
C ARG A 164 -8.24 1.43 -2.21
N LYS A 165 -7.55 1.28 -1.07
CA LYS A 165 -6.08 1.15 -0.97
C LYS A 165 -5.49 0.24 -2.06
N PHE A 166 -4.41 0.68 -2.69
CA PHE A 166 -3.68 -0.05 -3.73
C PHE A 166 -2.23 -0.27 -3.28
N LYS A 167 -1.83 -1.54 -3.09
CA LYS A 167 -0.45 -1.94 -2.74
C LYS A 167 0.34 -2.31 -4.01
N VAL A 168 1.55 -1.78 -4.15
CA VAL A 168 2.56 -2.25 -5.11
C VAL A 168 3.63 -3.08 -4.39
N ALA A 169 4.12 -4.15 -5.01
CA ALA A 169 5.42 -4.73 -4.65
C ALA A 169 6.24 -5.14 -5.89
N ILE A 170 7.56 -5.19 -5.71
CA ILE A 170 8.54 -5.63 -6.70
C ILE A 170 9.53 -6.61 -6.07
N SER A 171 9.87 -7.72 -6.75
CA SER A 171 11.03 -8.55 -6.42
C SER A 171 12.09 -8.43 -7.53
N GLY A 172 13.35 -8.29 -7.13
CA GLY A 172 14.53 -8.32 -8.01
C GLY A 172 15.17 -9.71 -8.13
N ALA A 173 14.71 -10.68 -7.33
CA ALA A 173 15.32 -11.99 -7.16
C ALA A 173 14.53 -13.10 -7.89
N THR A 174 15.13 -14.29 -7.99
CA THR A 174 14.41 -15.48 -8.49
C THR A 174 13.35 -15.97 -7.49
N GLU A 175 13.54 -15.72 -6.20
CA GLU A 175 12.61 -16.03 -5.11
C GLU A 175 11.71 -14.82 -4.73
N ASP A 176 10.39 -15.02 -4.63
CA ASP A 176 9.44 -13.99 -4.18
C ASP A 176 9.45 -13.77 -2.65
N ARG A 177 10.58 -13.27 -2.13
CA ARG A 177 10.72 -12.79 -0.74
C ARG A 177 10.04 -11.43 -0.47
N ALA A 178 9.22 -10.94 -1.41
CA ALA A 178 8.41 -9.72 -1.27
C ALA A 178 6.89 -10.02 -1.23
N ALA A 179 6.50 -11.29 -1.38
CA ALA A 179 5.12 -11.75 -1.56
C ALA A 179 4.33 -10.95 -2.62
N ILE A 180 4.95 -10.67 -3.78
CA ILE A 180 4.34 -9.86 -4.86
C ILE A 180 2.96 -10.42 -5.28
N GLN A 181 2.75 -11.73 -5.15
CA GLN A 181 1.50 -12.39 -5.53
C GLN A 181 0.28 -11.97 -4.68
N VAL A 182 0.44 -11.28 -3.54
CA VAL A 182 -0.66 -10.76 -2.70
C VAL A 182 -0.81 -9.23 -2.72
N HIS A 183 -0.23 -8.57 -3.72
CA HIS A 183 -0.31 -7.13 -3.92
C HIS A 183 -1.45 -6.76 -4.89
N ASP A 184 -1.84 -5.48 -4.96
CA ASP A 184 -2.81 -5.04 -5.96
C ASP A 184 -2.16 -5.02 -7.35
N LEU A 185 -0.88 -4.66 -7.38
CA LEU A 185 0.10 -4.87 -8.46
C LEU A 185 1.37 -5.53 -7.88
N GLY A 186 1.79 -6.65 -8.47
CA GLY A 186 3.07 -7.31 -8.22
C GLY A 186 3.96 -7.27 -9.47
N LEU A 187 5.26 -7.03 -9.28
CA LEU A 187 6.27 -6.97 -10.34
C LEU A 187 7.41 -7.93 -10.03
N GLN A 188 7.81 -8.74 -10.99
CA GLN A 188 9.03 -9.54 -10.90
C GLN A 188 9.99 -9.08 -11.99
N VAL A 189 11.21 -8.68 -11.61
CA VAL A 189 12.28 -8.39 -12.57
C VAL A 189 12.62 -9.67 -13.32
N VAL A 190 12.70 -9.58 -14.65
CA VAL A 190 13.03 -10.69 -15.54
C VAL A 190 13.96 -10.20 -16.66
N LYS A 191 14.65 -11.13 -17.30
CA LYS A 191 15.39 -10.88 -18.55
C LYS A 191 14.71 -11.63 -19.70
N ASN A 192 14.70 -11.05 -20.90
CA ASN A 192 14.30 -11.77 -22.10
C ASN A 192 15.49 -12.56 -22.70
N ASP A 193 15.26 -13.26 -23.81
CA ASP A 193 16.27 -14.08 -24.49
C ASP A 193 17.49 -13.26 -25.00
N ALA A 194 17.35 -11.94 -25.15
CA ALA A 194 18.43 -11.01 -25.50
C ALA A 194 19.15 -10.43 -24.25
N GLY A 195 18.76 -10.83 -23.05
CA GLY A 195 19.32 -10.35 -21.77
C GLY A 195 18.75 -9.02 -21.28
N GLU A 196 17.79 -8.41 -21.99
CA GLU A 196 17.21 -7.11 -21.65
C GLU A 196 16.30 -7.20 -20.42
N ILE A 197 16.41 -6.24 -19.50
CA ILE A 197 15.54 -6.13 -18.32
C ILE A 197 14.10 -5.83 -18.73
N GLY A 198 13.17 -6.50 -18.06
CA GLY A 198 11.75 -6.15 -18.07
C GLY A 198 11.05 -6.68 -16.82
N PHE A 199 9.72 -6.59 -16.80
CA PHE A 199 8.90 -7.02 -15.68
C PHE A 199 7.86 -8.05 -16.10
N LYS A 200 7.74 -9.13 -15.35
CA LYS A 200 6.55 -9.98 -15.35
C LYS A 200 5.52 -9.34 -14.42
N VAL A 201 4.33 -9.05 -14.95
CA VAL A 201 3.32 -8.20 -14.30
C VAL A 201 2.16 -9.05 -13.78
N TYR A 202 1.94 -8.95 -12.47
CA TYR A 202 0.93 -9.63 -11.70
C TYR A 202 -0.11 -8.61 -11.21
N ALA A 203 -1.40 -8.89 -11.34
CA ALA A 203 -2.47 -7.98 -10.90
C ALA A 203 -3.59 -8.73 -10.16
N GLY A 204 -4.27 -8.06 -9.24
CA GLY A 204 -5.50 -8.59 -8.64
C GLY A 204 -5.32 -9.42 -7.36
N GLY A 205 -4.24 -9.26 -6.60
CA GLY A 205 -4.02 -9.96 -5.34
C GLY A 205 -4.55 -9.24 -4.09
N GLY A 206 -4.48 -9.92 -2.95
CA GLY A 206 -4.62 -9.32 -1.63
C GLY A 206 -5.40 -10.17 -0.62
N LEU A 207 -4.96 -10.16 0.63
CA LEU A 207 -5.41 -11.14 1.63
C LEU A 207 -6.78 -10.85 2.27
N GLY A 208 -7.13 -9.60 2.62
CA GLY A 208 -8.29 -9.35 3.49
C GLY A 208 -9.68 -9.85 2.99
N ARG A 209 -10.44 -10.50 3.88
CA ARG A 209 -11.81 -11.10 3.83
C ARG A 209 -12.15 -12.09 2.71
N THR A 210 -11.73 -11.82 1.48
CA THR A 210 -11.84 -12.75 0.35
C THR A 210 -10.44 -12.87 -0.24
N PRO A 211 -9.54 -13.63 0.38
CA PRO A 211 -8.15 -13.74 -0.07
C PRO A 211 -8.10 -14.20 -1.53
N LEU A 212 -7.24 -13.56 -2.31
CA LEU A 212 -6.96 -13.88 -3.70
C LEU A 212 -5.49 -13.63 -3.98
N LEU A 213 -4.89 -14.49 -4.81
CA LEU A 213 -3.59 -14.27 -5.43
C LEU A 213 -3.75 -13.46 -6.71
N CYS A 214 -2.68 -12.80 -7.15
CA CYS A 214 -2.62 -12.14 -8.44
C CYS A 214 -2.76 -13.13 -9.60
N GLN A 215 -3.14 -12.60 -10.76
CA GLN A 215 -3.04 -13.27 -12.05
C GLN A 215 -1.93 -12.59 -12.87
N VAL A 216 -1.13 -13.39 -13.59
CA VAL A 216 -0.15 -12.84 -14.54
C VAL A 216 -0.91 -12.26 -15.73
N ILE A 217 -0.81 -10.95 -15.92
CA ILE A 217 -1.42 -10.24 -17.05
C ILE A 217 -0.43 -9.96 -18.18
N ARG A 218 0.88 -9.91 -17.86
CA ARG A 218 1.95 -9.72 -18.86
C ARG A 218 3.19 -10.51 -18.48
N GLN A 219 3.72 -11.33 -19.39
CA GLN A 219 4.93 -12.13 -19.13
C GLN A 219 6.21 -11.28 -19.17
N PHE A 220 6.27 -10.30 -20.08
CA PHE A 220 7.40 -9.38 -20.21
C PHE A 220 6.92 -7.96 -20.57
N LEU A 221 7.22 -7.00 -19.70
CA LEU A 221 7.04 -5.56 -19.90
C LEU A 221 8.44 -4.93 -20.03
N PRO A 222 8.84 -4.42 -21.21
CA PRO A 222 10.09 -3.69 -21.36
C PRO A 222 10.19 -2.52 -20.37
N TRP A 223 11.34 -2.35 -19.73
CA TRP A 223 11.49 -1.45 -18.58
C TRP A 223 11.08 0.01 -18.86
N GLN A 224 11.24 0.46 -20.10
CA GLN A 224 10.87 1.80 -20.59
C GLN A 224 9.40 2.12 -20.32
N HIS A 225 8.55 1.11 -20.23
CA HIS A 225 7.10 1.26 -20.14
C HIS A 225 6.53 1.06 -18.73
N LEU A 226 7.37 0.83 -17.71
CA LEU A 226 6.97 0.56 -16.33
C LEU A 226 5.86 1.52 -15.83
N LEU A 227 6.09 2.83 -15.95
CA LEU A 227 5.11 3.84 -15.52
C LEU A 227 3.84 3.82 -16.39
N SER A 228 3.98 3.89 -17.71
CA SER A 228 2.83 3.91 -18.65
C SER A 228 1.89 2.71 -18.51
N TYR A 229 2.42 1.51 -18.22
CA TYR A 229 1.61 0.31 -18.02
C TYR A 229 0.96 0.27 -16.63
N THR A 230 1.67 0.76 -15.61
CA THR A 230 1.12 0.92 -14.25
C THR A 230 -0.02 1.94 -14.24
N GLU A 231 0.12 3.05 -14.98
CA GLU A 231 -0.92 4.06 -15.12
C GLU A 231 -2.18 3.50 -15.80
N ALA A 232 -2.06 2.78 -16.92
CA ALA A 232 -3.18 2.11 -17.59
C ALA A 232 -3.91 1.12 -16.64
N LEU A 233 -3.15 0.29 -15.92
CA LEU A 233 -3.69 -0.67 -14.95
C LEU A 233 -4.46 0.02 -13.82
N VAL A 234 -3.90 1.08 -13.24
CA VAL A 234 -4.55 1.82 -12.15
C VAL A 234 -5.73 2.64 -12.67
N ARG A 235 -5.72 3.14 -13.91
CA ARG A 235 -6.86 3.79 -14.57
C ARG A 235 -8.03 2.84 -14.77
N VAL A 236 -7.80 1.62 -15.28
CA VAL A 236 -8.84 0.57 -15.38
C VAL A 236 -9.45 0.28 -14.00
N PHE A 237 -8.62 0.17 -12.96
CA PHE A 237 -9.12 -0.01 -11.58
C PHE A 237 -9.85 1.23 -11.05
N ASN A 238 -9.42 2.44 -11.38
CA ASN A 238 -10.08 3.66 -10.92
C ASN A 238 -11.47 3.83 -11.55
N ARG A 239 -11.59 3.61 -12.88
CA ARG A 239 -12.85 3.65 -13.62
C ARG A 239 -13.83 2.58 -13.15
N HIS A 240 -13.44 1.30 -13.21
CA HIS A 240 -14.36 0.17 -13.07
C HIS A 240 -14.38 -0.46 -11.66
N GLY A 241 -13.55 0.00 -10.74
CA GLY A 241 -13.51 -0.49 -9.36
C GLY A 241 -14.73 -0.04 -8.53
N ARG A 242 -15.45 -1.03 -7.97
CA ARG A 242 -16.66 -0.85 -7.13
C ARG A 242 -16.46 0.17 -6.00
N ARG A 243 -17.44 1.06 -5.82
CA ARG A 243 -17.52 2.06 -4.73
C ARG A 243 -18.77 1.96 -3.88
N ASP A 244 -19.76 1.19 -4.33
CA ASP A 244 -21.00 0.88 -3.62
C ASP A 244 -20.75 0.10 -2.31
N ASN A 245 -19.76 -0.79 -2.31
CA ASN A 245 -19.47 -1.68 -1.20
C ASN A 245 -17.96 -1.73 -0.89
N ALA A 246 -17.56 -1.09 0.21
CA ALA A 246 -16.16 -0.98 0.64
C ALA A 246 -15.46 -2.34 0.91
N TYR A 247 -16.21 -3.42 1.16
CA TYR A 247 -15.67 -4.78 1.30
C TYR A 247 -15.44 -5.48 -0.05
N LYS A 248 -15.95 -4.91 -1.15
CA LYS A 248 -15.78 -5.39 -2.53
C LYS A 248 -15.00 -4.40 -3.43
N ALA A 249 -14.52 -3.29 -2.88
CA ALA A 249 -13.85 -2.18 -3.59
C ALA A 249 -12.35 -2.36 -3.94
N ARG A 250 -11.78 -3.56 -3.85
CA ARG A 250 -10.34 -3.83 -4.15
C ARG A 250 -10.17 -4.41 -5.55
N ILE A 251 -9.05 -4.13 -6.22
CA ILE A 251 -8.81 -4.55 -7.62
C ILE A 251 -8.96 -6.06 -7.83
N LYS A 252 -8.59 -6.87 -6.83
CA LYS A 252 -8.81 -8.32 -6.83
C LYS A 252 -10.25 -8.77 -7.09
N ILE A 253 -11.24 -7.95 -6.73
CA ILE A 253 -12.66 -8.21 -6.99
C ILE A 253 -13.02 -7.85 -8.43
N LEU A 254 -12.44 -6.79 -8.99
CA LEU A 254 -12.58 -6.41 -10.41
C LEU A 254 -11.94 -7.47 -11.32
N VAL A 255 -10.68 -7.85 -11.05
CA VAL A 255 -9.96 -8.91 -11.79
C VAL A 255 -10.68 -10.26 -11.68
N LYS A 256 -11.24 -10.61 -10.51
CA LYS A 256 -12.06 -11.83 -10.38
C LYS A 256 -13.41 -11.74 -11.10
N ALA A 257 -13.99 -10.55 -11.26
CA ALA A 257 -15.29 -10.36 -11.92
C ALA A 257 -15.18 -10.33 -13.46
N LEU A 258 -14.14 -9.68 -14.00
CA LEU A 258 -13.85 -9.65 -15.43
C LEU A 258 -13.16 -10.93 -15.92
N GLY A 259 -12.36 -11.56 -15.04
CA GLY A 259 -11.41 -12.60 -15.43
C GLY A 259 -10.12 -12.03 -16.01
N ARG A 260 -9.08 -12.86 -16.08
CA ARG A 260 -7.73 -12.49 -16.51
C ARG A 260 -7.72 -11.79 -17.86
N GLU A 261 -8.43 -12.36 -18.83
CA GLU A 261 -8.28 -12.03 -20.24
C GLU A 261 -8.96 -10.72 -20.59
N GLU A 262 -10.18 -10.48 -20.10
CA GLU A 262 -10.88 -9.21 -20.28
C GLU A 262 -10.19 -8.07 -19.49
N PHE A 263 -9.73 -8.31 -18.26
CA PHE A 263 -8.95 -7.30 -17.53
C PHE A 263 -7.64 -6.97 -18.26
N THR A 264 -6.92 -7.98 -18.78
CA THR A 264 -5.70 -7.76 -19.58
C THR A 264 -6.01 -6.99 -20.86
N ARG A 265 -7.11 -7.32 -21.56
CA ARG A 265 -7.56 -6.61 -22.77
C ARG A 265 -7.86 -5.14 -22.48
N GLN A 266 -8.53 -4.82 -21.37
CA GLN A 266 -8.77 -3.43 -20.96
C GLN A 266 -7.46 -2.69 -20.65
N VAL A 267 -6.52 -3.32 -19.94
CA VAL A 267 -5.22 -2.70 -19.60
C VAL A 267 -4.33 -2.48 -20.83
N GLU A 268 -4.22 -3.46 -21.74
CA GLU A 268 -3.45 -3.30 -22.99
C GLU A 268 -4.11 -2.26 -23.93
N ALA A 269 -5.44 -2.16 -23.96
CA ALA A 269 -6.16 -1.14 -24.72
C ALA A 269 -5.94 0.28 -24.17
N GLU A 270 -6.06 0.48 -22.85
CA GLU A 270 -5.73 1.76 -22.22
C GLU A 270 -4.23 2.11 -22.37
N TRP A 271 -3.34 1.13 -22.27
CA TRP A 271 -1.90 1.32 -22.44
C TRP A 271 -1.50 1.67 -23.88
N ALA A 272 -2.24 1.22 -24.89
CA ALA A 272 -1.99 1.58 -26.29
C ALA A 272 -2.03 3.10 -26.54
N HIS A 273 -2.76 3.86 -25.71
CA HIS A 273 -2.79 5.32 -25.75
C HIS A 273 -1.64 6.01 -24.98
N LEU A 274 -0.97 5.30 -24.05
CA LEU A 274 0.08 5.85 -23.17
C LEU A 274 1.49 5.41 -23.56
N LYS A 275 1.61 4.30 -24.30
CA LYS A 275 2.87 3.73 -24.75
C LYS A 275 3.63 4.71 -25.66
N ASN A 276 4.93 4.87 -25.40
CA ASN A 276 5.81 5.86 -26.05
C ASN A 276 5.48 7.34 -25.71
N GLY A 277 4.48 7.62 -24.87
CA GLY A 277 4.18 8.97 -24.36
C GLY A 277 5.19 9.49 -23.32
N PRO A 278 4.95 10.68 -22.73
CA PRO A 278 5.91 11.36 -21.82
C PRO A 278 6.38 10.51 -20.62
N ALA A 279 5.50 9.66 -20.09
CA ALA A 279 5.76 8.72 -18.99
C ALA A 279 6.67 7.53 -19.37
N THR A 280 7.11 7.42 -20.63
CA THR A 280 8.12 6.43 -21.04
C THR A 280 9.46 6.79 -20.40
N LEU A 281 10.05 5.87 -19.65
CA LEU A 281 11.34 6.06 -18.97
C LEU A 281 12.49 6.16 -19.98
N THR A 282 13.54 6.88 -19.60
CA THR A 282 14.78 7.04 -20.37
C THR A 282 15.93 6.40 -19.62
N ALA A 283 16.99 5.98 -20.33
CA ALA A 283 18.18 5.41 -19.70
C ALA A 283 18.76 6.38 -18.66
N ALA A 284 18.98 7.64 -19.04
CA ALA A 284 19.50 8.68 -18.16
C ALA A 284 18.72 8.88 -16.85
N GLU A 285 17.40 8.68 -16.84
CA GLU A 285 16.60 8.74 -15.60
C GLU A 285 16.76 7.49 -14.74
N VAL A 286 16.79 6.30 -15.36
CA VAL A 286 17.10 5.04 -14.65
C VAL A 286 18.50 5.10 -14.07
N ASP A 287 19.49 5.59 -14.83
CA ASP A 287 20.87 5.79 -14.41
C ASP A 287 20.98 6.80 -13.25
N ARG A 288 20.25 7.94 -13.33
CA ARG A 288 20.19 8.95 -12.25
C ARG A 288 19.72 8.34 -10.94
N VAL A 289 18.63 7.57 -10.97
CA VAL A 289 18.08 6.95 -9.75
C VAL A 289 18.96 5.79 -9.29
N SER A 290 19.45 4.94 -10.21
CA SER A 290 20.34 3.81 -9.88
C SER A 290 21.68 4.26 -9.28
N ALA A 291 22.21 5.43 -9.65
CA ALA A 291 23.41 5.99 -9.02
C ALA A 291 23.25 6.23 -7.51
N GLN A 292 22.02 6.43 -7.01
CA GLN A 292 21.74 6.53 -5.57
C GLN A 292 21.70 5.17 -4.85
N PHE A 293 21.59 4.07 -5.58
CA PHE A 293 21.63 2.69 -5.07
C PHE A 293 22.92 1.96 -5.48
N ALA A 294 23.95 2.72 -5.85
CA ALA A 294 25.27 2.18 -6.16
C ALA A 294 25.79 1.29 -5.00
N ALA A 295 26.46 0.20 -5.37
CA ALA A 295 27.08 -0.71 -4.43
C ALA A 295 28.09 0.03 -3.52
N PRO A 296 28.15 -0.29 -2.21
CA PRO A 296 29.25 0.12 -1.35
C PRO A 296 30.62 -0.25 -1.91
N ALA A 297 31.65 0.45 -1.42
CA ALA A 297 33.04 0.11 -1.70
C ALA A 297 33.47 -1.14 -0.88
N TYR A 298 32.96 -2.31 -1.27
CA TYR A 298 33.28 -3.58 -0.64
C TYR A 298 34.79 -3.88 -0.68
N GLU A 299 35.30 -4.45 0.41
CA GLU A 299 36.65 -5.02 0.45
C GLU A 299 36.73 -6.27 -0.44
N THR A 300 37.90 -6.54 -1.02
CA THR A 300 38.15 -7.83 -1.69
C THR A 300 38.47 -8.89 -0.64
N LEU A 301 37.43 -9.59 -0.18
CA LEU A 301 37.51 -10.61 0.87
C LEU A 301 37.53 -12.03 0.28
N ALA A 302 38.05 -12.97 1.06
CA ALA A 302 37.90 -14.39 0.76
C ALA A 302 36.44 -14.81 1.03
N GLU A 303 35.89 -15.70 0.18
CA GLU A 303 34.55 -16.27 0.35
C GLU A 303 34.38 -17.03 1.68
N ASN A 304 35.48 -17.58 2.20
CA ASN A 304 35.57 -18.37 3.42
C ASN A 304 36.60 -17.74 4.35
N ASP A 305 36.17 -16.93 5.33
CA ASP A 305 37.06 -16.37 6.34
C ASP A 305 37.45 -17.42 7.40
N LEU A 306 38.75 -17.53 7.70
CA LEU A 306 39.27 -18.56 8.60
C LEU A 306 38.89 -18.32 10.08
N CYS A 307 38.73 -17.07 10.51
CA CYS A 307 38.30 -16.75 11.87
C CYS A 307 36.80 -17.02 12.04
N HIS A 308 35.98 -16.67 11.03
CA HIS A 308 34.56 -17.03 10.98
C HIS A 308 34.35 -18.54 11.06
N LEU A 309 35.07 -19.33 10.23
CA LEU A 309 35.01 -20.80 10.25
C LEU A 309 35.48 -21.41 11.58
N ALA A 310 36.47 -20.81 12.24
CA ALA A 310 36.89 -21.22 13.58
C ALA A 310 35.77 -20.98 14.61
N HIS A 311 35.18 -19.79 14.62
CA HIS A 311 34.09 -19.45 15.55
C HIS A 311 32.84 -20.32 15.35
N LEU A 312 32.48 -20.67 14.10
CA LEU A 312 31.40 -21.63 13.82
C LEU A 312 31.66 -23.02 14.42
N ARG A 313 32.92 -23.46 14.42
CA ARG A 313 33.31 -24.77 14.98
C ARG A 313 33.39 -24.76 16.51
N GLU A 314 33.74 -23.63 17.11
CA GLU A 314 34.05 -23.51 18.54
C GLU A 314 32.84 -23.04 19.38
N ASP A 315 31.97 -22.18 18.84
CA ASP A 315 30.81 -21.63 19.54
C ASP A 315 29.49 -22.09 18.89
N LYS A 316 28.84 -23.10 19.49
CA LYS A 316 27.57 -23.65 19.03
C LYS A 316 26.41 -22.64 19.04
N ALA A 317 26.45 -21.66 19.95
CA ALA A 317 25.38 -20.66 20.05
C ALA A 317 25.54 -19.60 18.95
N PHE A 318 26.77 -19.26 18.59
CA PHE A 318 27.07 -18.49 17.38
C PHE A 318 26.68 -19.27 16.13
N SER A 319 27.04 -20.55 16.01
CA SER A 319 26.72 -21.38 14.84
C SER A 319 25.21 -21.47 14.57
N ARG A 320 24.36 -21.66 15.60
CA ARG A 320 22.89 -21.64 15.45
C ARG A 320 22.35 -20.27 15.05
N TRP A 321 22.96 -19.19 15.53
CA TRP A 321 22.58 -17.84 15.11
C TRP A 321 22.98 -17.58 13.65
N VAL A 322 24.13 -18.07 13.18
CA VAL A 322 24.52 -17.98 11.77
C VAL A 322 23.57 -18.80 10.88
N GLU A 323 23.24 -20.04 11.27
CA GLU A 323 22.28 -20.91 10.57
C GLU A 323 20.93 -20.23 10.28
N ARG A 324 20.43 -19.43 11.23
CA ARG A 324 19.08 -18.84 11.18
C ARG A 324 19.08 -17.38 10.72
N ASN A 325 19.96 -16.56 11.27
CA ASN A 325 19.91 -15.11 11.12
C ASN A 325 20.91 -14.57 10.10
N VAL A 326 21.69 -15.41 9.40
CA VAL A 326 22.68 -14.94 8.43
C VAL A 326 22.40 -15.54 7.06
N GLN A 327 22.27 -14.67 6.05
CA GLN A 327 21.90 -15.02 4.68
C GLN A 327 23.04 -14.72 3.71
N ALA A 328 23.15 -15.55 2.66
CA ALA A 328 24.23 -15.45 1.67
C ALA A 328 24.14 -14.16 0.83
N HIS A 329 25.30 -13.53 0.62
CA HIS A 329 25.47 -12.26 -0.06
C HIS A 329 26.11 -12.46 -1.44
N LYS A 330 25.70 -11.71 -2.46
CA LYS A 330 26.21 -11.86 -3.84
C LYS A 330 27.69 -11.45 -4.04
N VAL A 331 28.28 -10.74 -3.07
CA VAL A 331 29.72 -10.44 -3.01
C VAL A 331 30.37 -11.32 -1.95
N ALA A 332 31.43 -12.03 -2.35
CA ALA A 332 32.15 -12.99 -1.50
C ALA A 332 32.73 -12.35 -0.22
N GLY A 333 32.72 -13.13 0.88
CA GLY A 333 33.24 -12.70 2.19
C GLY A 333 32.35 -11.71 2.95
N TYR A 334 31.19 -11.37 2.40
CA TYR A 334 30.10 -10.63 3.05
C TYR A 334 28.90 -11.55 3.33
N ALA A 335 27.96 -11.07 4.13
CA ALA A 335 26.71 -11.72 4.48
C ALA A 335 25.63 -10.68 4.87
N ALA A 336 24.35 -11.01 4.66
CA ALA A 336 23.25 -10.24 5.23
C ALA A 336 22.85 -10.83 6.60
N VAL A 337 22.39 -10.00 7.54
CA VAL A 337 22.14 -10.38 8.94
C VAL A 337 20.78 -9.88 9.41
N THR A 338 19.92 -10.80 9.83
CA THR A 338 18.60 -10.54 10.41
C THR A 338 18.71 -10.29 11.92
N LEU A 339 18.51 -9.04 12.33
CA LEU A 339 18.30 -8.62 13.71
C LEU A 339 16.84 -8.89 14.10
N SER A 340 16.62 -9.91 14.93
CA SER A 340 15.29 -10.37 15.32
C SER A 340 14.64 -9.42 16.33
N LEU A 341 13.41 -8.98 16.03
CA LEU A 341 12.53 -8.24 16.94
C LEU A 341 11.54 -9.19 17.65
N LYS A 342 11.85 -10.49 17.70
CA LYS A 342 10.95 -11.55 18.18
C LYS A 342 11.61 -12.29 19.34
N LYS A 343 11.03 -12.11 20.53
CA LYS A 343 11.39 -12.82 21.77
C LYS A 343 10.16 -12.90 22.69
N PRO A 344 10.03 -13.93 23.54
CA PRO A 344 8.96 -14.00 24.53
C PRO A 344 8.88 -12.73 25.39
N GLY A 345 7.66 -12.27 25.67
CA GLY A 345 7.41 -11.05 26.44
C GLY A 345 7.53 -9.73 25.66
N ALA A 346 7.92 -9.75 24.37
CA ALA A 346 7.89 -8.59 23.49
C ALA A 346 6.83 -8.77 22.37
N ALA A 347 6.17 -7.68 21.98
CA ALA A 347 5.21 -7.72 20.88
C ALA A 347 5.94 -7.90 19.53
N PRO A 348 5.53 -8.84 18.65
CA PRO A 348 6.20 -9.09 17.37
C PRO A 348 6.34 -7.84 16.49
N GLY A 349 7.59 -7.43 16.26
CA GLY A 349 7.94 -6.27 15.44
C GLY A 349 8.06 -4.94 16.19
N ASP A 350 7.88 -4.92 17.52
CA ASP A 350 8.18 -3.74 18.33
C ASP A 350 9.69 -3.65 18.60
N ALA A 351 10.27 -2.46 18.43
CA ALA A 351 11.65 -2.15 18.80
C ALA A 351 11.67 -0.97 19.78
N SER A 352 12.41 -1.10 20.88
CA SER A 352 12.68 0.06 21.76
C SER A 352 13.60 1.07 21.08
N SER A 353 13.64 2.29 21.61
CA SER A 353 14.48 3.36 21.08
C SER A 353 15.97 3.01 21.17
N GLU A 354 16.37 2.37 22.27
CA GLU A 354 17.72 1.87 22.53
C GLU A 354 18.07 0.70 21.57
N GLN A 355 17.09 -0.12 21.18
CA GLN A 355 17.28 -1.17 20.18
C GLN A 355 17.42 -0.59 18.77
N MET A 356 16.65 0.43 18.42
CA MET A 356 16.80 1.16 17.15
C MET A 356 18.17 1.87 17.07
N GLU A 357 18.63 2.47 18.17
CA GLU A 357 19.98 3.03 18.26
C GLU A 357 21.07 1.97 18.16
N ALA A 358 20.94 0.84 18.85
CA ALA A 358 21.91 -0.26 18.75
C ALA A 358 21.98 -0.85 17.33
N ALA A 359 20.85 -0.96 16.63
CA ALA A 359 20.81 -1.37 15.22
C ALA A 359 21.48 -0.33 14.30
N ALA A 360 21.26 0.98 14.53
CA ALA A 360 21.95 2.05 13.81
C ALA A 360 23.47 2.04 14.05
N ASP A 361 23.92 1.83 15.29
CA ASP A 361 25.33 1.73 15.67
C ASP A 361 26.01 0.47 15.08
N LEU A 362 25.28 -0.62 14.90
CA LEU A 362 25.75 -1.79 14.17
C LEU A 362 25.88 -1.49 12.67
N ALA A 363 24.90 -0.81 12.08
CA ALA A 363 24.89 -0.50 10.66
C ALA A 363 26.05 0.41 10.24
N GLU A 364 26.32 1.49 10.96
CA GLU A 364 27.44 2.40 10.66
C GLU A 364 28.81 1.74 10.75
N ARG A 365 28.96 0.77 11.66
CA ARG A 365 30.24 0.10 11.91
C ARG A 365 30.49 -1.10 11.01
N TYR A 366 29.44 -1.81 10.60
CA TYR A 366 29.56 -3.13 9.96
C TYR A 366 28.69 -3.31 8.69
N SER A 367 27.84 -2.37 8.30
CA SER A 367 26.93 -2.49 7.14
C SER A 367 26.71 -1.14 6.42
N PHE A 368 27.78 -0.35 6.30
CA PHE A 368 27.84 0.95 5.58
C PHE A 368 26.78 2.00 5.96
N GLY A 369 26.13 1.86 7.12
CA GLY A 369 25.07 2.76 7.60
C GLY A 369 23.68 2.54 6.99
N GLU A 370 23.47 1.50 6.18
CA GLU A 370 22.15 1.10 5.68
C GLU A 370 21.52 -0.01 6.55
N ILE A 371 20.24 0.15 6.89
CA ILE A 371 19.39 -0.82 7.59
C ILE A 371 18.16 -1.08 6.72
N ARG A 372 17.63 -2.30 6.75
CA ARG A 372 16.36 -2.62 6.08
C ARG A 372 15.35 -3.20 7.05
N VAL A 373 14.07 -3.12 6.71
CA VAL A 373 12.96 -3.70 7.49
C VAL A 373 12.33 -4.82 6.68
N SER A 374 12.22 -6.03 7.25
CA SER A 374 11.55 -7.15 6.59
C SER A 374 10.03 -7.07 6.73
N HIS A 375 9.28 -7.76 5.86
CA HIS A 375 7.85 -7.92 6.01
C HIS A 375 7.49 -8.94 7.11
N GLU A 376 8.42 -9.81 7.55
CA GLU A 376 8.34 -10.53 8.83
C GLU A 376 8.41 -9.61 10.06
N GLN A 377 8.65 -8.29 9.89
CA GLN A 377 8.78 -7.30 10.97
C GLN A 377 10.11 -7.38 11.76
N ASN A 378 11.21 -7.75 11.09
CA ASN A 378 12.57 -7.72 11.65
C ASN A 378 13.42 -6.62 11.00
N LEU A 379 14.63 -6.37 11.51
CA LEU A 379 15.61 -5.45 10.90
C LEU A 379 16.75 -6.24 10.25
N ILE A 380 17.31 -5.73 9.14
CA ILE A 380 18.39 -6.37 8.39
C ILE A 380 19.60 -5.43 8.31
N LEU A 381 20.79 -5.95 8.61
CA LEU A 381 22.08 -5.37 8.23
C LEU A 381 22.54 -6.11 6.98
N ALA A 382 22.53 -5.48 5.82
CA ALA A 382 22.60 -6.20 4.55
C ALA A 382 24.02 -6.53 4.07
N ASP A 383 25.04 -5.83 4.60
CA ASP A 383 26.37 -5.73 3.98
C ASP A 383 27.50 -6.04 4.99
N VAL A 384 27.33 -7.09 5.82
CA VAL A 384 28.24 -7.42 6.93
C VAL A 384 29.41 -8.30 6.48
N PRO A 385 30.69 -7.90 6.72
CA PRO A 385 31.83 -8.77 6.45
C PRO A 385 31.79 -10.02 7.35
N GLN A 386 32.00 -11.22 6.80
CA GLN A 386 31.86 -12.48 7.55
C GLN A 386 32.77 -12.56 8.79
N ARG A 387 33.99 -12.03 8.70
CA ARG A 387 34.94 -11.92 9.81
C ARG A 387 34.38 -11.14 11.03
N GLU A 388 33.47 -10.19 10.79
CA GLU A 388 32.87 -9.35 11.84
C GLU A 388 31.63 -9.99 12.47
N LEU A 389 31.07 -11.07 11.89
CA LEU A 389 29.81 -11.68 12.35
C LEU A 389 29.83 -12.05 13.83
N TYR A 390 30.97 -12.50 14.37
CA TYR A 390 31.10 -12.84 15.80
C TYR A 390 30.98 -11.58 16.68
N THR A 391 31.58 -10.46 16.26
CA THR A 391 31.48 -9.15 16.92
C THR A 391 30.06 -8.57 16.82
N VAL A 392 29.43 -8.68 15.65
CA VAL A 392 28.04 -8.26 15.41
C VAL A 392 27.08 -9.07 16.27
N TRP A 393 27.24 -10.40 16.33
CA TRP A 393 26.43 -11.29 17.18
C TRP A 393 26.47 -10.89 18.65
N HIS A 394 27.66 -10.73 19.25
CA HIS A 394 27.77 -10.36 20.67
C HIS A 394 27.12 -9.00 20.98
N ARG A 395 27.26 -8.02 20.08
CA ARG A 395 26.63 -6.70 20.21
C ARG A 395 25.11 -6.75 20.05
N ALA A 396 24.61 -7.44 19.03
CA ALA A 396 23.18 -7.66 18.82
C ALA A 396 22.54 -8.45 19.98
N LYS A 397 23.26 -9.44 20.53
CA LYS A 397 22.86 -10.21 21.72
C LYS A 397 22.74 -9.33 22.96
N ALA A 398 23.68 -8.42 23.18
CA ALA A 398 23.60 -7.45 24.27
C ALA A 398 22.41 -6.47 24.13
N ALA A 399 22.02 -6.13 22.90
CA ALA A 399 20.81 -5.35 22.59
C ALA A 399 19.51 -6.18 22.56
N GLY A 400 19.57 -7.50 22.78
CA GLY A 400 18.42 -8.40 22.69
C GLY A 400 17.82 -8.51 21.28
N LEU A 401 18.67 -8.47 20.26
CA LEU A 401 18.37 -8.52 18.81
C LEU A 401 18.91 -9.78 18.10
N ALA A 402 19.55 -10.70 18.84
CA ALA A 402 20.22 -11.90 18.28
C ALA A 402 19.53 -13.22 18.69
N ALA A 403 18.20 -13.24 18.78
CA ALA A 403 17.45 -14.48 18.93
C ALA A 403 17.62 -15.33 17.65
N PRO A 404 18.05 -16.61 17.74
CA PRO A 404 18.31 -17.50 16.60
C PRO A 404 17.00 -18.10 16.05
N THR A 405 15.99 -17.25 15.85
CA THR A 405 14.58 -17.66 15.67
C THR A 405 14.04 -17.46 14.26
N ALA A 406 14.81 -16.85 13.35
CA ALA A 406 14.32 -16.51 12.01
C ALA A 406 13.81 -17.76 11.25
N GLY A 407 12.60 -17.66 10.70
CA GLY A 407 11.89 -18.77 10.03
C GLY A 407 11.33 -19.87 10.95
N LEU A 408 11.61 -19.86 12.25
CA LEU A 408 11.03 -20.77 13.24
C LEU A 408 9.71 -20.20 13.80
N ILE A 409 8.94 -21.04 14.51
CA ILE A 409 7.63 -20.69 15.08
C ILE A 409 7.60 -19.43 15.98
N GLN A 410 8.73 -19.03 16.59
CA GLN A 410 8.81 -17.78 17.36
C GLN A 410 8.93 -16.52 16.49
N ASP A 411 9.38 -16.62 15.22
CA ASP A 411 9.43 -15.50 14.27
C ASP A 411 8.06 -15.16 13.65
N LEU A 412 6.99 -15.51 14.38
CA LEU A 412 5.61 -15.28 13.99
C LEU A 412 5.34 -13.80 13.65
N ILE A 413 4.47 -13.58 12.66
CA ILE A 413 3.99 -12.25 12.28
C ILE A 413 2.70 -11.98 13.04
N ALA A 414 2.60 -10.83 13.72
CA ALA A 414 1.37 -10.42 14.39
C ALA A 414 1.06 -8.94 14.09
N CYS A 415 -0.18 -8.66 13.69
CA CYS A 415 -0.68 -7.29 13.80
C CYS A 415 -1.16 -7.03 15.23
N PRO A 416 -1.18 -5.77 15.73
CA PRO A 416 -1.59 -5.46 17.11
C PRO A 416 -3.06 -5.71 17.49
N GLY A 417 -3.83 -6.46 16.68
CA GLY A 417 -5.21 -6.86 16.96
C GLY A 417 -6.10 -5.75 17.55
N GLY A 418 -7.04 -6.16 18.39
CA GLY A 418 -7.85 -5.28 19.25
C GLY A 418 -7.11 -4.71 20.44
N ASP A 419 -5.79 -4.97 20.58
CA ASP A 419 -4.96 -4.39 21.64
C ASP A 419 -4.79 -2.89 21.39
N PHE A 420 -4.62 -2.48 20.11
CA PHE A 420 -4.69 -1.07 19.71
C PHE A 420 -5.81 -0.80 18.67
N CYS A 421 -6.04 -1.70 17.69
CA CYS A 421 -6.76 -1.33 16.46
C CYS A 421 -8.29 -1.26 16.62
N ALA A 422 -8.86 -0.10 16.26
CA ALA A 422 -10.31 0.12 16.21
C ALA A 422 -11.04 -0.68 15.10
N LEU A 423 -10.30 -1.29 14.16
CA LEU A 423 -10.86 -2.14 13.09
C LEU A 423 -10.68 -3.65 13.35
N ALA A 424 -10.24 -4.03 14.54
CA ALA A 424 -10.03 -5.43 14.92
C ALA A 424 -11.20 -5.99 15.73
N ASN A 425 -11.49 -7.27 15.48
CA ASN A 425 -12.56 -8.03 16.10
C ASN A 425 -12.11 -8.63 17.43
N ALA A 426 -10.85 -9.06 17.49
CA ALA A 426 -10.20 -9.60 18.68
C ALA A 426 -8.75 -9.09 18.78
N ARG A 427 -8.17 -9.17 19.98
CA ARG A 427 -6.74 -8.98 20.27
C ARG A 427 -5.84 -9.95 19.51
N SER A 428 -4.54 -9.77 19.62
CA SER A 428 -3.55 -10.61 18.91
C SER A 428 -2.23 -10.73 19.64
N LEU A 429 -1.79 -9.68 20.34
CA LEU A 429 -0.56 -9.71 21.11
C LEU A 429 -0.60 -10.74 22.27
N PRO A 430 -1.74 -10.96 22.97
CA PRO A 430 -1.84 -12.03 23.97
C PRO A 430 -1.75 -13.45 23.37
N ILE A 431 -2.21 -13.65 22.13
CA ILE A 431 -2.11 -14.95 21.44
C ILE A 431 -0.68 -15.19 20.96
N ALA A 432 -0.02 -14.16 20.42
CA ALA A 432 1.41 -14.20 20.09
C ALA A 432 2.25 -14.56 21.33
N ALA A 433 2.03 -13.88 22.46
CA ALA A 433 2.74 -14.14 23.71
C ALA A 433 2.51 -15.56 24.22
N ALA A 434 1.26 -16.04 24.28
CA ALA A 434 0.95 -17.40 24.77
C ALA A 434 1.52 -18.51 23.86
N ILE A 435 1.71 -18.26 22.57
CA ILE A 435 2.39 -19.17 21.64
C ILE A 435 3.91 -19.10 21.87
N GLN A 436 4.51 -17.92 22.00
CA GLN A 436 5.94 -17.76 22.29
C GLN A 436 6.34 -18.36 23.65
N GLU A 437 5.45 -18.32 24.64
CA GLU A 437 5.59 -18.99 25.95
C GLU A 437 5.47 -20.52 25.83
N ARG A 438 4.46 -21.02 25.09
CA ARG A 438 4.29 -22.47 24.85
C ARG A 438 5.47 -23.09 24.10
N PHE A 439 6.10 -22.34 23.21
CA PHE A 439 7.24 -22.78 22.41
C PHE A 439 8.51 -21.98 22.78
N GLU A 440 8.77 -21.77 24.07
CA GLU A 440 9.96 -21.02 24.51
C GLU A 440 11.29 -21.78 24.30
N ASP A 441 11.26 -23.12 24.37
CA ASP A 441 12.43 -23.98 24.21
C ASP A 441 12.99 -23.93 22.78
N LEU A 442 14.25 -23.52 22.64
CA LEU A 442 14.95 -23.44 21.35
C LEU A 442 15.26 -24.81 20.76
N ASP A 443 15.56 -25.83 21.57
CA ASP A 443 15.84 -27.18 21.05
C ASP A 443 14.58 -27.79 20.45
N HIS A 444 13.41 -27.57 21.05
CA HIS A 444 12.13 -27.98 20.46
C HIS A 444 11.78 -27.17 19.20
N GLN A 445 12.09 -25.87 19.14
CA GLN A 445 11.89 -25.07 17.93
C GLN A 445 12.78 -25.52 16.76
N HIS A 446 14.06 -25.85 17.03
CA HIS A 446 14.95 -26.42 16.02
C HIS A 446 14.51 -27.83 15.60
N ASP A 447 13.92 -28.63 16.49
CA ASP A 447 13.29 -29.90 16.13
C ASP A 447 12.04 -29.70 15.24
N ILE A 448 11.19 -28.70 15.52
CA ILE A 448 10.06 -28.33 14.63
C ILE A 448 10.58 -27.88 13.26
N GLY A 449 11.65 -27.08 13.22
CA GLY A 449 12.20 -26.51 11.99
C GLY A 449 11.32 -25.39 11.41
N ASP A 450 11.44 -25.17 10.10
CA ASP A 450 10.88 -24.02 9.40
C ASP A 450 9.34 -24.00 9.45
N LEU A 451 8.76 -22.95 10.05
CA LEU A 451 7.32 -22.85 10.26
C LEU A 451 6.82 -21.39 10.32
N GLU A 452 6.17 -20.95 9.23
CA GLU A 452 5.49 -19.66 9.17
C GLU A 452 4.17 -19.66 9.96
N LEU A 453 4.15 -19.04 11.15
CA LEU A 453 2.94 -18.83 11.96
C LEU A 453 2.52 -17.35 11.89
N ASN A 454 1.31 -17.08 11.39
CA ASN A 454 0.88 -15.71 11.05
C ASN A 454 -0.49 -15.35 11.68
N ILE A 455 -0.55 -14.26 12.44
CA ILE A 455 -1.70 -13.87 13.30
C ILE A 455 -2.34 -12.56 12.82
N SER A 456 -3.68 -12.47 12.82
CA SER A 456 -4.37 -11.17 12.76
C SER A 456 -5.74 -11.17 13.46
N GLY A 457 -5.95 -10.21 14.35
CA GLY A 457 -7.20 -9.99 15.10
C GLY A 457 -8.43 -9.58 14.30
N CYS A 458 -8.36 -9.58 12.96
CA CYS A 458 -9.52 -9.47 12.08
C CYS A 458 -9.21 -9.89 10.64
N MET A 459 -10.29 -10.08 9.87
CA MET A 459 -10.26 -10.42 8.44
C MET A 459 -9.57 -9.39 7.52
N ASN A 460 -9.00 -8.29 8.02
CA ASN A 460 -8.15 -7.42 7.21
C ASN A 460 -6.82 -8.10 6.81
N SER A 461 -6.39 -9.13 7.56
CA SER A 461 -5.15 -9.90 7.33
C SER A 461 -3.91 -9.01 7.25
N CYS A 462 -3.70 -8.19 8.28
CA CYS A 462 -2.57 -7.27 8.38
C CYS A 462 -1.25 -7.98 8.73
N GLY A 463 -1.30 -9.01 9.58
CA GLY A 463 -0.21 -9.95 9.85
C GLY A 463 -0.27 -11.20 8.97
N HIS A 464 -0.76 -11.04 7.73
CA HIS A 464 -0.71 -12.04 6.65
C HIS A 464 -1.14 -13.50 6.97
N HIS A 465 -2.04 -13.74 7.94
CA HIS A 465 -2.45 -15.10 8.36
C HIS A 465 -2.82 -16.08 7.24
N HIS A 466 -3.39 -15.61 6.12
CA HIS A 466 -3.73 -16.45 4.97
C HIS A 466 -2.51 -17.05 4.24
N LEU A 467 -1.29 -16.55 4.48
CA LEU A 467 -0.04 -17.08 3.91
C LEU A 467 0.77 -17.91 4.90
N GLY A 468 0.46 -17.89 6.20
CA GLY A 468 1.18 -18.76 7.14
C GLY A 468 0.85 -20.23 6.90
N ALA A 469 1.85 -21.09 7.03
CA ALA A 469 1.66 -22.54 7.13
C ALA A 469 0.66 -22.87 8.26
N ILE A 470 0.70 -22.10 9.36
CA ILE A 470 -0.40 -21.96 10.31
C ILE A 470 -0.83 -20.49 10.37
N GLY A 471 -2.10 -20.22 10.08
CA GLY A 471 -2.71 -18.89 10.15
C GLY A 471 -3.75 -18.78 11.27
N ILE A 472 -3.76 -17.66 11.99
CA ILE A 472 -4.71 -17.40 13.08
C ILE A 472 -5.49 -16.11 12.82
N LEU A 473 -6.82 -16.23 12.71
CA LEU A 473 -7.76 -15.15 12.41
C LEU A 473 -8.69 -14.88 13.61
N GLY A 474 -8.54 -13.71 14.23
CA GLY A 474 -9.49 -13.20 15.22
C GLY A 474 -10.85 -12.85 14.61
N VAL A 475 -11.92 -13.35 15.21
CA VAL A 475 -13.32 -13.10 14.87
C VAL A 475 -14.11 -12.74 16.13
N ASP A 476 -15.13 -11.91 15.96
CA ASP A 476 -16.09 -11.62 17.03
C ASP A 476 -17.19 -12.69 16.97
N LYS A 477 -17.66 -13.14 18.14
CA LYS A 477 -18.97 -13.76 18.27
C LYS A 477 -19.70 -13.13 19.46
N ASN A 478 -20.76 -12.37 19.19
CA ASN A 478 -21.60 -11.75 20.22
C ASN A 478 -20.81 -10.86 21.21
N GLY A 479 -19.70 -10.24 20.78
CA GLY A 479 -18.81 -9.46 21.64
C GLY A 479 -17.67 -10.24 22.31
N GLU A 480 -17.58 -11.55 22.08
CA GLU A 480 -16.47 -12.39 22.57
C GLU A 480 -15.35 -12.55 21.53
N GLU A 481 -14.11 -12.68 22.01
CA GLU A 481 -12.92 -12.89 21.19
C GLU A 481 -12.68 -14.38 20.86
N TRP A 482 -12.91 -14.75 19.60
CA TRP A 482 -12.73 -16.10 19.09
C TRP A 482 -11.68 -16.14 17.96
N TYR A 483 -11.04 -17.29 17.73
CA TYR A 483 -9.90 -17.43 16.83
C TYR A 483 -10.07 -18.63 15.88
N GLN A 484 -10.22 -18.36 14.59
CA GLN A 484 -10.27 -19.37 13.53
C GLN A 484 -8.86 -19.68 13.04
N ILE A 485 -8.53 -20.97 12.86
CA ILE A 485 -7.24 -21.39 12.31
C ILE A 485 -7.38 -21.76 10.83
N THR A 486 -6.36 -21.41 10.05
CA THR A 486 -6.16 -21.84 8.66
C THR A 486 -4.84 -22.59 8.52
N LEU A 487 -4.77 -23.63 7.67
CA LEU A 487 -3.54 -24.40 7.43
C LEU A 487 -3.15 -24.40 5.95
N GLY A 488 -1.86 -24.63 5.68
CA GLY A 488 -1.36 -24.82 4.32
C GLY A 488 -1.27 -23.53 3.50
N GLY A 489 -1.15 -22.37 4.16
CA GLY A 489 -0.65 -21.17 3.48
C GLY A 489 0.85 -21.31 3.20
N ARG A 490 1.35 -20.57 2.21
CA ARG A 490 2.78 -20.25 2.06
C ARG A 490 2.96 -18.95 1.28
N GLN A 491 3.99 -18.18 1.57
CA GLN A 491 4.48 -17.09 0.70
C GLN A 491 5.41 -17.64 -0.40
N GLY A 492 6.19 -16.77 -1.06
CA GLY A 492 7.15 -17.18 -2.10
C GLY A 492 6.56 -17.49 -3.48
N ASN A 493 7.35 -18.16 -4.31
CA ASN A 493 7.02 -18.45 -5.71
C ASN A 493 5.77 -19.35 -5.85
N GLU A 494 5.59 -20.30 -4.92
CA GLU A 494 4.46 -21.23 -4.87
C GLU A 494 3.35 -20.75 -3.93
N ALA A 495 3.14 -19.42 -3.83
CA ALA A 495 2.23 -18.81 -2.86
C ALA A 495 0.86 -19.48 -2.83
N ARG A 496 0.44 -19.92 -1.63
CA ARG A 496 -0.81 -20.64 -1.38
C ARG A 496 -1.61 -19.93 -0.30
N ILE A 497 -2.93 -19.87 -0.46
CA ILE A 497 -3.85 -19.39 0.58
C ILE A 497 -4.22 -20.56 1.48
N GLY A 498 -4.03 -20.40 2.80
CA GLY A 498 -4.38 -21.43 3.78
C GLY A 498 -5.89 -21.64 3.93
N ASP A 499 -6.27 -22.90 4.11
CA ASP A 499 -7.65 -23.38 4.20
C ASP A 499 -8.15 -23.39 5.64
N VAL A 500 -9.40 -22.98 5.87
CA VAL A 500 -10.04 -22.99 7.20
C VAL A 500 -10.22 -24.42 7.68
N ILE A 501 -9.68 -24.75 8.87
CA ILE A 501 -9.81 -26.11 9.43
C ILE A 501 -11.12 -26.36 10.20
N GLY A 502 -11.93 -25.35 10.50
CA GLY A 502 -13.26 -25.55 11.10
C GLY A 502 -13.80 -24.36 11.89
N ARG A 503 -14.35 -24.63 13.09
CA ARG A 503 -14.90 -23.57 13.98
C ARG A 503 -13.79 -22.64 14.48
N ALA A 504 -14.19 -21.60 15.21
CA ALA A 504 -13.24 -20.83 15.99
C ALA A 504 -13.06 -21.42 17.40
N PHE A 505 -11.86 -21.24 17.95
CA PHE A 505 -11.43 -21.50 19.32
C PHE A 505 -11.62 -20.27 20.23
N ALA A 506 -11.80 -20.45 21.52
CA ALA A 506 -11.63 -19.38 22.51
C ALA A 506 -10.14 -19.07 22.71
N ALA A 507 -9.77 -17.88 23.18
CA ALA A 507 -8.37 -17.44 23.33
C ALA A 507 -7.44 -18.47 24.00
N ALA A 508 -7.90 -19.08 25.10
CA ALA A 508 -7.14 -20.07 25.86
C ALA A 508 -7.04 -21.46 25.19
N GLU A 509 -7.97 -21.82 24.29
CA GLU A 509 -7.89 -23.07 23.50
C GLU A 509 -6.78 -23.01 22.42
N VAL A 510 -6.28 -21.81 22.06
CA VAL A 510 -5.41 -21.62 20.89
C VAL A 510 -4.03 -22.27 21.04
N PRO A 511 -3.24 -22.05 22.11
CA PRO A 511 -1.91 -22.66 22.24
C PRO A 511 -1.97 -24.20 22.18
N ASP A 512 -2.95 -24.79 22.87
CA ASP A 512 -3.17 -26.24 22.87
C ASP A 512 -3.58 -26.75 21.47
N ALA A 513 -4.32 -25.95 20.70
CA ALA A 513 -4.64 -26.29 19.32
C ALA A 513 -3.40 -26.26 18.42
N ILE A 514 -2.50 -25.28 18.58
CA ILE A 514 -1.22 -25.25 17.87
C ILE A 514 -0.37 -26.46 18.25
N GLU A 515 -0.23 -26.77 19.54
CA GLU A 515 0.55 -27.93 20.02
C GLU A 515 0.01 -29.27 19.46
N ARG A 516 -1.31 -29.45 19.34
CA ARG A 516 -1.88 -30.62 18.66
C ARG A 516 -1.52 -30.67 17.18
N LEU A 517 -1.51 -29.55 16.48
CA LEU A 517 -1.13 -29.46 15.07
C LEU A 517 0.36 -29.75 14.84
N ILE A 518 1.24 -29.25 15.73
CA ILE A 518 2.67 -29.60 15.75
C ILE A 518 2.85 -31.09 16.06
N SER A 519 2.12 -31.63 17.02
CA SER A 519 2.17 -33.06 17.38
C SER A 519 1.80 -33.97 16.19
N VAL A 520 0.77 -33.61 15.41
CA VAL A 520 0.40 -34.32 14.17
C VAL A 520 1.51 -34.23 13.13
N TYR A 521 2.11 -33.05 12.94
CA TYR A 521 3.26 -32.87 12.04
C TYR A 521 4.46 -33.75 12.45
N LEU A 522 4.95 -33.63 13.69
CA LEU A 522 6.12 -34.36 14.18
C LEU A 522 5.91 -35.89 14.17
N ALA A 523 4.68 -36.37 14.39
CA ALA A 523 4.36 -37.79 14.35
C ALA A 523 4.23 -38.38 12.92
N HIS A 524 4.00 -37.54 11.91
CA HIS A 524 3.77 -37.99 10.53
C HIS A 524 4.85 -37.57 9.52
N ARG A 525 5.74 -36.63 9.86
CA ARG A 525 6.80 -36.16 8.97
C ARG A 525 7.84 -37.23 8.66
N HIS A 526 8.49 -37.08 7.51
CA HIS A 526 9.78 -37.75 7.27
C HIS A 526 10.93 -36.96 7.90
N ALA A 527 12.13 -37.54 7.95
CA ALA A 527 13.33 -36.80 8.37
C ALA A 527 13.52 -35.56 7.48
N ASP A 528 13.83 -34.42 8.12
CA ASP A 528 14.07 -33.11 7.49
C ASP A 528 12.92 -32.55 6.63
N GLU A 529 11.72 -33.14 6.69
CA GLU A 529 10.53 -32.68 5.97
C GLU A 529 9.84 -31.54 6.73
N ARG A 530 9.59 -30.40 6.06
CA ARG A 530 8.97 -29.21 6.68
C ARG A 530 7.48 -29.43 6.90
N PHE A 531 6.89 -28.69 7.85
CA PHE A 531 5.45 -28.74 8.14
C PHE A 531 4.57 -28.64 6.89
N ILE A 532 4.93 -27.74 5.97
CA ILE A 532 4.15 -27.47 4.76
C ILE A 532 4.18 -28.63 3.76
N ASP A 533 5.30 -29.36 3.68
CA ASP A 533 5.46 -30.52 2.79
C ASP A 533 4.75 -31.75 3.37
N THR A 534 4.85 -31.96 4.69
CA THR A 534 4.06 -32.96 5.41
C THR A 534 2.56 -32.70 5.25
N PHE A 535 2.11 -31.44 5.35
CA PHE A 535 0.71 -31.05 5.16
C PHE A 535 0.19 -31.39 3.76
N ASP A 536 0.95 -31.04 2.70
CA ASP A 536 0.58 -31.37 1.32
C ASP A 536 0.53 -32.90 1.09
N ARG A 537 1.39 -33.67 1.79
CA ARG A 537 1.48 -35.13 1.66
C ARG A 537 0.38 -35.90 2.40
N ILE A 538 0.01 -35.50 3.63
CA ILE A 538 -0.97 -36.24 4.45
C ILE A 538 -2.38 -35.64 4.39
N GLY A 539 -2.52 -34.42 3.89
CA GLY A 539 -3.81 -33.75 3.69
C GLY A 539 -4.41 -33.15 4.95
N ILE A 540 -5.38 -32.25 4.74
CA ILE A 540 -5.98 -31.41 5.77
C ILE A 540 -6.80 -32.19 6.81
N GLU A 541 -7.36 -33.36 6.44
CA GLU A 541 -8.28 -34.15 7.27
C GLU A 541 -7.61 -34.69 8.55
N ALA A 542 -6.32 -35.05 8.46
CA ALA A 542 -5.52 -35.49 9.60
C ALA A 542 -5.40 -34.40 10.69
N PHE A 543 -5.23 -33.14 10.26
CA PHE A 543 -5.14 -31.98 11.15
C PHE A 543 -6.53 -31.50 11.64
N GLN A 544 -7.56 -31.54 10.78
CA GLN A 544 -8.94 -31.16 11.13
C GLN A 544 -9.54 -32.06 12.20
N SER A 545 -9.27 -33.36 12.13
CA SER A 545 -9.80 -34.36 13.07
C SER A 545 -9.31 -34.14 14.51
N ALA A 546 -8.16 -33.48 14.69
CA ALA A 546 -7.60 -33.09 15.99
C ALA A 546 -8.18 -31.77 16.56
N ALA A 547 -9.14 -31.13 15.86
CA ALA A 547 -9.49 -29.73 16.11
C ALA A 547 -10.94 -29.44 16.57
N TYR A 548 -12.02 -30.01 15.98
CA TYR A 548 -13.37 -29.40 16.11
C TYR A 548 -14.63 -30.30 16.12
N PRO A 549 -15.62 -29.94 16.98
CA PRO A 549 -17.08 -30.11 16.75
C PRO A 549 -17.86 -28.76 16.66
N THR A 550 -19.13 -28.74 16.19
CA THR A 550 -19.73 -27.57 15.45
C THR A 550 -21.19 -27.12 15.80
N PRO A 551 -21.51 -25.79 15.81
CA PRO A 551 -22.89 -25.19 15.87
C PRO A 551 -23.22 -24.01 14.84
N PRO A 552 -24.45 -23.42 14.78
CA PRO A 552 -24.88 -22.35 13.80
C PRO A 552 -25.48 -20.99 14.36
N THR A 553 -25.88 -19.99 13.52
CA THR A 553 -26.20 -18.55 13.88
C THR A 553 -27.08 -17.75 12.82
N PRO A 554 -27.79 -16.58 13.09
CA PRO A 554 -28.77 -15.85 12.19
C PRO A 554 -28.42 -14.41 11.61
N ILE A 555 -29.41 -13.51 11.26
CA ILE A 555 -29.34 -12.40 10.22
C ILE A 555 -30.23 -11.11 10.42
N ASN A 556 -29.86 -9.87 9.95
CA ASN A 556 -30.60 -8.87 9.05
C ASN A 556 -30.39 -7.29 9.16
N GLN A 557 -30.38 -6.56 8.00
CA GLN A 557 -30.83 -5.16 7.55
C GLN A 557 -30.60 -3.83 8.38
N GLY A 558 -30.74 -2.55 7.91
CA GLY A 558 -30.68 -1.86 6.57
C GLY A 558 -31.58 -0.58 6.32
N GLU A 559 -31.09 0.67 6.02
CA GLU A 559 -31.92 1.93 5.77
C GLU A 559 -31.27 3.13 4.93
N SER A 560 -31.79 4.41 4.88
CA SER A 560 -31.70 5.39 3.71
C SER A 560 -31.61 6.98 3.89
N GLN A 561 -31.58 7.79 2.77
CA GLN A 561 -31.83 9.29 2.52
C GLN A 561 -30.69 10.37 2.25
N MET A 562 -30.99 11.68 1.99
CA MET A 562 -30.26 12.75 1.17
C MET A 562 -30.39 14.24 1.74
N ALA A 563 -30.06 15.48 1.22
CA ALA A 563 -29.42 16.28 0.08
C ALA A 563 -29.48 17.85 0.45
N ASN A 564 -29.09 19.00 -0.22
CA ASN A 564 -28.21 19.61 -1.30
C ASN A 564 -28.51 21.18 -1.45
N LYS A 565 -27.74 22.19 -2.00
CA LYS A 565 -26.31 22.45 -2.47
C LYS A 565 -26.03 23.87 -3.17
N GLN A 566 -24.78 24.44 -3.23
CA GLN A 566 -24.31 25.68 -4.00
C GLN A 566 -22.90 25.59 -4.74
N ILE A 567 -22.26 26.66 -5.32
CA ILE A 567 -21.14 26.60 -6.36
C ILE A 567 -19.88 27.58 -6.34
N ILE A 568 -18.84 27.37 -7.21
CA ILE A 568 -17.67 28.26 -7.58
C ILE A 568 -17.19 28.05 -9.07
N LYS A 569 -16.52 29.01 -9.76
CA LYS A 569 -15.90 28.87 -11.10
C LYS A 569 -14.64 29.77 -11.36
N GLU A 570 -13.65 29.34 -12.16
CA GLU A 570 -12.51 30.20 -12.65
C GLU A 570 -11.74 30.98 -11.55
N ARG A 571 -11.33 30.31 -10.47
CA ARG A 571 -10.73 30.93 -9.27
C ARG A 571 -11.56 32.12 -8.69
N ARG A 572 -12.88 32.17 -8.91
CA ARG A 572 -13.80 33.24 -8.47
C ARG A 572 -15.15 32.69 -8.02
N LEU A 573 -15.82 33.40 -7.10
CA LEU A 573 -17.23 33.18 -6.81
C LEU A 573 -18.10 33.69 -7.97
N GLN A 574 -19.06 32.88 -8.41
CA GLN A 574 -20.05 33.21 -9.44
C GLN A 574 -21.37 32.51 -9.11
N ASP A 575 -22.50 33.19 -9.33
CA ASP A 575 -23.83 32.58 -9.29
C ASP A 575 -24.00 31.63 -10.49
N ASP A 576 -24.52 30.41 -10.28
CA ASP A 576 -24.71 29.47 -11.38
C ASP A 576 -25.95 29.83 -12.23
N ALA A 577 -25.71 30.26 -13.47
CA ALA A 577 -26.76 30.46 -14.46
C ALA A 577 -27.23 29.14 -15.12
N TRP A 578 -26.52 28.03 -14.90
CA TRP A 578 -26.81 26.74 -15.52
C TRP A 578 -27.84 25.95 -14.72
N LYS A 579 -28.83 25.39 -15.43
CA LYS A 579 -29.85 24.53 -14.85
C LYS A 579 -29.48 23.08 -15.09
N VAL A 580 -29.11 22.36 -14.02
CA VAL A 580 -28.89 20.91 -14.06
C VAL A 580 -30.25 20.23 -14.21
N VAL A 581 -30.48 19.63 -15.37
CA VAL A 581 -31.61 18.74 -15.61
C VAL A 581 -31.29 17.40 -14.98
N ASN A 582 -32.14 16.93 -14.07
CA ASN A 582 -32.05 15.60 -13.47
C ASN A 582 -33.28 14.80 -13.87
N LEU A 583 -33.12 13.49 -14.07
CA LEU A 583 -34.24 12.57 -14.21
C LEU A 583 -34.83 12.30 -12.82
N VAL A 584 -36.15 12.27 -12.72
CA VAL A 584 -36.85 11.73 -11.55
C VAL A 584 -36.93 10.20 -11.69
N ASP A 585 -36.92 9.45 -10.57
CA ASP A 585 -37.02 7.98 -10.59
C ASP A 585 -38.26 7.51 -11.38
N GLY A 586 -38.01 6.82 -12.51
CA GLY A 586 -39.04 6.31 -13.42
C GLY A 586 -39.45 7.25 -14.57
N GLU A 587 -38.88 8.45 -14.68
CA GLU A 587 -39.10 9.37 -15.80
C GLU A 587 -38.38 8.88 -17.07
N ALA A 588 -39.06 8.94 -18.23
CA ALA A 588 -38.47 8.57 -19.51
C ALA A 588 -37.62 9.73 -20.07
N PRO A 589 -36.35 9.51 -20.50
CA PRO A 589 -35.46 10.59 -20.96
C PRO A 589 -35.96 11.43 -22.14
N PHE A 590 -36.94 10.92 -22.91
CA PHE A 590 -37.57 11.68 -23.99
C PHE A 590 -38.62 12.68 -23.49
N ASP A 591 -39.30 12.40 -22.38
CA ASP A 591 -40.46 13.20 -21.93
C ASP A 591 -40.05 14.38 -21.03
N VAL A 592 -38.82 14.38 -20.53
CA VAL A 592 -38.23 15.43 -19.68
C VAL A 592 -38.46 16.84 -20.25
N CYS A 593 -39.08 17.70 -19.44
CA CYS A 593 -39.29 19.10 -19.79
C CYS A 593 -37.97 19.88 -19.76
N LEU A 594 -37.62 20.56 -20.85
CA LEU A 594 -36.36 21.29 -20.98
C LEU A 594 -36.56 22.78 -20.61
N PRO A 595 -35.91 23.30 -19.55
CA PRO A 595 -36.05 24.70 -19.16
C PRO A 595 -35.48 25.69 -20.19
N VAL A 596 -35.88 26.96 -20.10
CA VAL A 596 -35.27 28.07 -20.86
C VAL A 596 -33.99 28.55 -20.16
N GLY A 597 -32.93 28.82 -20.93
CA GLY A 597 -31.59 29.23 -20.45
C GLY A 597 -30.50 28.16 -20.66
N PRO A 598 -29.27 28.35 -20.16
CA PRO A 598 -28.21 27.34 -20.24
C PRO A 598 -28.60 26.07 -19.47
N LEU A 599 -28.40 24.89 -20.09
CA LEU A 599 -28.76 23.59 -19.51
C LEU A 599 -27.56 22.66 -19.40
N LEU A 600 -27.47 21.94 -18.29
CA LEU A 600 -26.65 20.72 -18.17
C LEU A 600 -27.61 19.53 -18.22
N VAL A 601 -27.59 18.73 -19.29
CA VAL A 601 -28.43 17.52 -19.44
C VAL A 601 -27.64 16.23 -19.20
N PRO A 602 -28.24 15.13 -18.69
CA PRO A 602 -27.54 13.86 -18.55
C PRO A 602 -27.39 13.15 -19.91
N VAL A 603 -26.41 12.26 -20.04
CA VAL A 603 -26.12 11.47 -21.26
C VAL A 603 -27.35 10.77 -21.83
N SER A 604 -28.23 10.27 -20.97
CA SER A 604 -29.49 9.62 -21.35
C SER A 604 -30.50 10.56 -22.03
N VAL A 605 -30.59 11.83 -21.60
CA VAL A 605 -31.45 12.86 -22.21
C VAL A 605 -30.82 13.41 -23.49
N TRP A 606 -29.49 13.54 -23.55
CA TRP A 606 -28.78 13.84 -24.80
C TRP A 606 -29.12 12.79 -25.88
N LYS A 607 -28.90 11.51 -25.59
CA LYS A 607 -29.19 10.41 -26.52
C LYS A 607 -30.65 10.36 -26.97
N ALA A 608 -31.60 10.68 -26.07
CA ALA A 608 -33.01 10.69 -26.41
C ALA A 608 -33.47 11.91 -27.21
N LYS A 609 -32.85 13.09 -27.01
CA LYS A 609 -33.36 14.39 -27.51
C LYS A 609 -32.35 15.18 -28.37
N LYS A 610 -31.21 14.59 -28.78
CA LYS A 610 -30.09 15.22 -29.51
C LYS A 610 -30.52 16.25 -30.56
N SER A 611 -31.31 15.86 -31.55
CA SER A 611 -31.74 16.75 -32.64
C SER A 611 -32.51 17.98 -32.15
N CYS A 612 -33.31 17.83 -31.08
CA CYS A 612 -34.06 18.94 -30.47
C CYS A 612 -33.18 19.85 -29.62
N LEU A 613 -32.12 19.30 -28.99
CA LEU A 613 -31.15 20.05 -28.20
C LEU A 613 -30.24 20.91 -29.09
N ILE A 614 -29.75 20.35 -30.19
CA ILE A 614 -28.96 21.08 -31.21
C ILE A 614 -29.81 22.17 -31.87
N ALA A 615 -31.05 21.86 -32.29
CA ALA A 615 -31.94 22.84 -32.89
C ALA A 615 -32.23 24.02 -31.94
N ARG A 616 -32.47 23.74 -30.66
CA ARG A 616 -32.68 24.74 -29.61
C ARG A 616 -31.49 25.69 -29.44
N GLU A 617 -30.26 25.19 -29.52
CA GLU A 617 -29.06 26.04 -29.44
C GLU A 617 -28.93 26.94 -30.68
N TYR A 618 -29.15 26.38 -31.87
CA TYR A 618 -29.12 27.12 -33.13
C TYR A 618 -30.25 28.17 -33.26
N GLU A 619 -31.45 27.87 -32.78
CA GLU A 619 -32.63 28.75 -32.88
C GLU A 619 -32.69 29.85 -31.80
N HIS A 620 -32.03 29.66 -30.65
CA HIS A 620 -32.14 30.57 -29.50
C HIS A 620 -30.81 31.09 -28.95
N GLY A 621 -29.66 30.61 -29.44
CA GLY A 621 -28.33 31.02 -28.95
C GLY A 621 -28.08 30.67 -27.48
N THR A 622 -28.80 29.69 -26.94
CA THR A 622 -28.68 29.24 -25.54
C THR A 622 -27.67 28.09 -25.43
N PRO A 623 -26.52 28.28 -24.74
CA PRO A 623 -25.49 27.26 -24.66
C PRO A 623 -25.99 25.90 -24.16
N LEU A 624 -25.59 24.85 -24.85
CA LEU A 624 -25.75 23.47 -24.42
C LEU A 624 -24.55 23.01 -23.58
N GLY A 625 -24.85 22.23 -22.56
CA GLY A 625 -23.87 21.49 -21.79
C GLY A 625 -24.42 20.14 -21.38
N ILE A 626 -23.52 19.22 -21.06
CA ILE A 626 -23.83 17.86 -20.66
C ILE A 626 -23.26 17.60 -19.26
N TRP A 627 -23.90 16.75 -18.47
CA TRP A 627 -23.33 16.24 -17.25
C TRP A 627 -23.19 14.72 -17.28
N LEU A 628 -22.02 14.26 -16.85
CA LEU A 628 -21.66 12.85 -16.75
C LEU A 628 -21.92 12.36 -15.32
N ALA A 629 -22.74 11.33 -15.21
CA ALA A 629 -22.82 10.52 -14.02
C ALA A 629 -21.49 9.75 -13.83
N PRO A 630 -21.16 9.33 -12.60
CA PRO A 630 -19.90 8.63 -12.31
C PRO A 630 -19.73 7.28 -13.02
N GLU A 631 -20.77 6.76 -13.66
CA GLU A 631 -20.81 5.47 -14.35
C GLU A 631 -20.97 5.59 -15.88
N ASP A 632 -21.17 6.78 -16.43
CA ASP A 632 -21.23 7.02 -17.88
C ASP A 632 -19.84 6.87 -18.52
N ASP A 633 -19.74 6.27 -19.70
CA ASP A 633 -18.48 6.23 -20.47
C ASP A 633 -18.37 7.43 -21.41
N ILE A 634 -17.21 8.09 -21.46
CA ILE A 634 -16.94 9.19 -22.41
C ILE A 634 -17.11 8.70 -23.86
N ALA A 635 -16.85 7.41 -24.13
CA ALA A 635 -17.10 6.80 -25.44
C ALA A 635 -18.55 6.96 -25.93
N GLU A 636 -19.51 7.21 -25.03
CA GLU A 636 -20.92 7.46 -25.35
C GLU A 636 -21.20 8.87 -25.90
N ILE A 637 -20.27 9.81 -25.73
CA ILE A 637 -20.38 11.22 -26.17
C ILE A 637 -19.17 11.67 -27.02
N ALA A 638 -18.16 10.81 -27.22
CA ALA A 638 -16.88 11.15 -27.85
C ALA A 638 -16.96 11.59 -29.32
N ALA A 639 -18.05 11.30 -30.03
CA ALA A 639 -18.30 11.77 -31.40
C ALA A 639 -19.02 13.14 -31.44
N ASP A 640 -19.45 13.63 -30.28
CA ASP A 640 -20.35 14.76 -30.08
C ASP A 640 -19.70 15.83 -29.17
N ILE A 641 -18.42 15.67 -28.84
CA ILE A 641 -17.79 16.38 -27.72
C ILE A 641 -17.69 17.90 -27.95
N ASP A 642 -17.61 18.30 -29.21
CA ASP A 642 -17.56 19.70 -29.67
C ASP A 642 -18.96 20.37 -29.65
N ASP A 643 -20.06 19.61 -29.49
CA ASP A 643 -21.43 20.13 -29.33
C ASP A 643 -21.67 20.71 -27.90
N PHE A 644 -20.69 20.67 -26.98
CA PHE A 644 -20.88 21.04 -25.57
C PHE A 644 -20.00 22.21 -25.10
N THR A 645 -20.65 23.35 -24.79
CA THR A 645 -19.98 24.51 -24.16
C THR A 645 -19.45 24.18 -22.75
N VAL A 646 -20.12 23.27 -22.03
CA VAL A 646 -19.71 22.79 -20.71
C VAL A 646 -19.90 21.28 -20.62
N ILE A 647 -18.86 20.56 -20.17
CA ILE A 647 -18.96 19.18 -19.69
C ILE A 647 -18.82 19.20 -18.17
N ALA A 648 -19.87 18.82 -17.45
CA ALA A 648 -19.85 18.72 -16.00
C ALA A 648 -19.68 17.25 -15.55
N VAL A 649 -18.90 16.99 -14.51
CA VAL A 649 -18.66 15.63 -13.99
C VAL A 649 -19.11 15.56 -12.53
N HIS A 650 -20.00 14.62 -12.24
CA HIS A 650 -20.58 14.47 -10.91
C HIS A 650 -19.68 13.65 -9.96
N PHE A 651 -19.53 14.13 -8.73
CA PHE A 651 -18.80 13.52 -7.62
C PHE A 651 -19.78 13.26 -6.47
N PRO A 652 -20.40 12.07 -6.37
CA PRO A 652 -21.47 11.81 -5.40
C PRO A 652 -20.99 11.79 -3.95
N LYS A 653 -19.66 11.67 -3.73
CA LYS A 653 -18.98 11.61 -2.43
C LYS A 653 -17.54 12.13 -2.59
N PHE A 654 -17.00 12.80 -1.57
CA PHE A 654 -15.61 13.29 -1.51
C PHE A 654 -14.55 12.22 -1.83
N ALA A 655 -14.84 10.95 -1.62
CA ALA A 655 -13.93 9.83 -1.87
C ALA A 655 -14.05 9.18 -3.27
N ASP A 656 -14.88 9.69 -4.19
CA ASP A 656 -15.04 9.10 -5.53
C ASP A 656 -14.04 9.67 -6.56
N GLY A 657 -12.93 8.96 -6.78
CA GLY A 657 -11.93 9.32 -7.79
C GLY A 657 -12.30 9.09 -9.26
N ARG A 658 -13.49 8.59 -9.62
CA ARG A 658 -13.80 8.26 -11.05
C ARG A 658 -13.70 9.47 -11.97
N GLY A 659 -14.26 10.61 -11.54
CA GLY A 659 -14.24 11.85 -12.31
C GLY A 659 -12.85 12.40 -12.62
N TYR A 660 -11.81 11.97 -11.89
CA TYR A 660 -10.42 12.36 -12.18
C TYR A 660 -9.89 11.67 -13.44
N SER A 661 -10.17 10.37 -13.61
CA SER A 661 -9.88 9.66 -14.87
C SER A 661 -10.73 10.22 -16.01
N THR A 662 -12.00 10.57 -15.74
CA THR A 662 -12.90 11.17 -16.73
C THR A 662 -12.31 12.47 -17.28
N ALA A 663 -11.92 13.40 -16.42
CA ALA A 663 -11.33 14.67 -16.85
C ALA A 663 -10.02 14.51 -17.62
N ARG A 664 -9.14 13.62 -17.13
CA ARG A 664 -7.85 13.32 -17.79
C ARG A 664 -8.06 12.86 -19.24
N LEU A 665 -9.03 11.96 -19.45
CA LEU A 665 -9.38 11.42 -20.76
C LEU A 665 -10.06 12.46 -21.67
N LEU A 666 -10.96 13.29 -21.13
CA LEU A 666 -11.60 14.37 -21.91
C LEU A 666 -10.56 15.33 -22.50
N ARG A 667 -9.57 15.76 -21.71
CA ARG A 667 -8.48 16.63 -22.18
C ARG A 667 -7.49 15.90 -23.10
N GLU A 668 -6.94 14.75 -22.71
CA GLU A 668 -5.81 14.13 -23.45
C GLU A 668 -6.19 13.14 -24.55
N ARG A 669 -7.28 12.38 -24.40
CA ARG A 669 -7.73 11.40 -25.40
C ARG A 669 -8.70 12.00 -26.40
N HIS A 670 -9.55 12.93 -25.95
CA HIS A 670 -10.62 13.51 -26.75
C HIS A 670 -10.42 14.99 -27.12
N GLY A 671 -9.39 15.65 -26.58
CA GLY A 671 -8.98 16.99 -27.02
C GLY A 671 -9.88 18.14 -26.57
N TYR A 672 -10.83 17.91 -25.66
CA TYR A 672 -11.83 18.91 -25.25
C TYR A 672 -11.19 20.13 -24.59
N ASP A 673 -11.43 21.33 -25.12
CA ASP A 673 -10.89 22.60 -24.65
C ASP A 673 -11.92 23.51 -23.94
N GLY A 674 -13.22 23.20 -24.03
CA GLY A 674 -14.32 23.90 -23.33
C GLY A 674 -14.31 23.76 -21.80
N GLU A 675 -15.34 24.31 -21.13
CA GLU A 675 -15.41 24.32 -19.67
C GLU A 675 -15.60 22.90 -19.10
N LEU A 676 -14.71 22.50 -18.19
CA LEU A 676 -14.78 21.21 -17.50
C LEU A 676 -15.06 21.41 -16.01
N ARG A 677 -16.32 21.18 -15.62
CA ARG A 677 -16.88 21.53 -14.31
C ARG A 677 -16.98 20.33 -13.37
N ALA A 678 -16.27 20.35 -12.25
CA ALA A 678 -16.47 19.38 -11.18
C ALA A 678 -17.68 19.80 -10.32
N PHE A 679 -18.62 18.89 -10.04
CA PHE A 679 -19.74 19.15 -9.13
C PHE A 679 -20.13 17.95 -8.27
N GLY A 680 -20.80 18.21 -7.15
CA GLY A 680 -21.14 17.19 -6.15
C GLY A 680 -20.46 17.47 -4.81
N ASP A 681 -20.23 16.44 -4.01
CA ASP A 681 -19.48 16.53 -2.74
C ASP A 681 -17.98 16.63 -3.01
N ILE A 682 -17.55 17.80 -3.50
CA ILE A 682 -16.15 18.19 -3.58
C ILE A 682 -15.83 19.24 -2.50
N GLY A 683 -14.54 19.44 -2.21
CA GLY A 683 -14.06 20.39 -1.21
C GLY A 683 -12.69 20.98 -1.52
N ARG A 684 -12.33 22.04 -0.78
CA ARG A 684 -11.08 22.81 -0.89
C ARG A 684 -9.84 21.94 -1.17
N ASP A 685 -9.62 20.93 -0.33
CA ASP A 685 -8.42 20.09 -0.36
C ASP A 685 -8.36 19.06 -1.53
N GLN A 686 -9.33 19.09 -2.45
CA GLN A 686 -9.31 18.35 -3.72
C GLN A 686 -8.98 19.21 -4.93
N ILE A 687 -9.16 20.54 -4.85
CA ILE A 687 -9.12 21.44 -6.01
C ILE A 687 -7.78 21.36 -6.75
N PHE A 688 -6.66 21.28 -6.03
CA PHE A 688 -5.34 21.05 -6.61
C PHE A 688 -5.31 19.84 -7.55
N PHE A 689 -5.79 18.69 -7.07
CA PHE A 689 -5.77 17.43 -7.82
C PHE A 689 -6.77 17.43 -8.97
N LEU A 690 -7.95 18.02 -8.77
CA LEU A 690 -8.97 18.18 -9.81
C LEU A 690 -8.47 19.11 -10.95
N ASN A 691 -7.84 20.23 -10.61
CA ASN A 691 -7.29 21.14 -11.61
C ASN A 691 -6.17 20.48 -12.43
N ARG A 692 -5.25 19.74 -11.78
CA ARG A 692 -4.20 18.96 -12.47
C ARG A 692 -4.76 17.91 -13.45
N VAL A 693 -5.94 17.32 -13.20
CA VAL A 693 -6.56 16.40 -14.20
C VAL A 693 -7.40 17.10 -15.26
N GLY A 694 -7.57 18.43 -15.20
CA GLY A 694 -8.14 19.24 -16.27
C GLY A 694 -9.39 20.06 -15.92
N PHE A 695 -9.89 20.02 -14.69
CA PHE A 695 -11.07 20.81 -14.26
C PHE A 695 -10.74 22.31 -14.10
N ASP A 696 -11.68 23.17 -14.46
CA ASP A 696 -11.58 24.65 -14.41
C ASP A 696 -12.72 25.33 -13.61
N ALA A 697 -13.86 24.65 -13.43
CA ALA A 697 -14.98 25.09 -12.60
C ALA A 697 -15.31 24.09 -11.46
N PHE A 698 -15.78 24.58 -10.30
CA PHE A 698 -15.75 23.84 -9.03
C PHE A 698 -16.98 24.09 -8.14
N VAL A 699 -18.03 23.32 -8.33
CA VAL A 699 -19.29 23.42 -7.59
C VAL A 699 -19.17 22.72 -6.22
N LEU A 700 -18.73 23.43 -5.17
CA LEU A 700 -18.46 22.87 -3.84
C LEU A 700 -19.67 22.32 -3.06
N GLY A 701 -19.40 21.43 -2.09
CA GLY A 701 -20.41 21.01 -1.10
C GLY A 701 -20.99 22.19 -0.30
N GLU A 702 -22.23 22.03 0.14
CA GLU A 702 -22.97 23.05 0.89
C GLU A 702 -22.27 23.41 2.22
N GLY A 703 -22.25 24.70 2.58
CA GLY A 703 -21.58 25.20 3.79
C GLY A 703 -20.05 25.30 3.73
N LYS A 704 -19.39 24.91 2.62
CA LYS A 704 -17.93 24.99 2.48
C LYS A 704 -17.50 26.39 2.02
N ASN A 705 -16.50 27.00 2.67
CA ASN A 705 -16.02 28.35 2.32
C ASN A 705 -15.34 28.36 0.93
N ALA A 706 -15.83 29.24 0.06
CA ALA A 706 -15.35 29.39 -1.31
C ALA A 706 -14.12 30.29 -1.45
N GLU A 707 -13.85 31.19 -0.50
CA GLU A 707 -12.63 32.02 -0.53
C GLU A 707 -11.40 31.21 -0.08
N ASP A 708 -11.53 30.41 0.98
CA ASP A 708 -10.52 29.42 1.41
C ASP A 708 -10.18 28.40 0.32
N ALA A 709 -11.12 28.17 -0.61
CA ALA A 709 -10.96 27.27 -1.75
C ALA A 709 -9.97 27.81 -2.80
N LEU A 710 -9.84 29.13 -2.93
CA LEU A 710 -8.98 29.78 -3.93
C LEU A 710 -7.48 29.62 -3.64
N ALA A 711 -7.11 29.37 -2.38
CA ALA A 711 -5.74 29.10 -1.97
C ALA A 711 -5.28 27.65 -2.28
N ALA A 712 -6.19 26.72 -2.57
CA ALA A 712 -5.83 25.31 -2.78
C ALA A 712 -5.13 25.03 -4.11
N PHE A 713 -5.23 25.92 -5.11
CA PHE A 713 -4.50 25.78 -6.37
C PHE A 713 -2.97 25.85 -6.18
N ASP A 714 -2.53 26.54 -5.11
CA ASP A 714 -1.12 26.85 -4.87
C ASP A 714 -0.54 26.01 -3.70
N ASP A 715 -1.25 24.93 -3.30
CA ASP A 715 -0.91 24.04 -2.17
C ASP A 715 0.44 23.30 -2.32
N PHE A 716 0.90 23.07 -3.55
CA PHE A 716 2.19 22.45 -3.83
C PHE A 716 2.88 23.21 -4.98
N PRO A 717 4.14 23.66 -4.81
CA PRO A 717 4.85 24.37 -5.86
C PRO A 717 5.33 23.44 -6.99
N GLU A 718 5.46 22.14 -6.71
CA GLU A 718 6.11 21.17 -7.59
C GLU A 718 5.46 19.77 -7.50
N SER A 719 5.68 18.93 -8.52
CA SER A 719 5.13 17.56 -8.56
C SER A 719 5.84 16.63 -9.56
N TYR A 720 5.87 15.32 -9.26
CA TYR A 720 6.60 14.34 -10.08
C TYR A 720 5.92 13.98 -11.41
N GLN A 721 4.58 13.96 -11.46
CA GLN A 721 3.82 13.45 -12.61
C GLN A 721 3.62 14.52 -13.69
N GLY A 722 3.45 14.07 -14.92
CA GLY A 722 2.79 14.87 -15.96
C GLY A 722 1.28 14.89 -15.73
N ASP A 723 0.64 16.00 -16.06
CA ASP A 723 -0.78 16.28 -15.84
C ASP A 723 -1.37 17.15 -16.97
N ALA A 724 -2.63 17.59 -16.86
CA ALA A 724 -3.33 18.30 -17.93
C ALA A 724 -2.86 19.75 -18.13
N VAL A 725 -2.18 20.33 -17.13
CA VAL A 725 -1.63 21.68 -17.14
C VAL A 725 -0.12 21.63 -17.41
N GLN A 726 0.56 20.60 -16.90
CA GLN A 726 1.98 20.33 -17.13
C GLN A 726 2.19 18.90 -17.64
N PRO A 727 2.13 18.64 -18.95
CA PRO A 727 2.16 17.28 -19.50
C PRO A 727 3.51 16.56 -19.39
N LEU A 728 4.59 17.26 -19.05
CA LEU A 728 5.92 16.64 -18.85
C LEU A 728 6.14 16.27 -17.38
N PRO A 729 6.34 14.96 -17.05
CA PRO A 729 6.72 14.55 -15.71
C PRO A 729 8.09 15.13 -15.32
N LEU A 730 8.35 15.25 -14.02
CA LEU A 730 9.52 15.96 -13.49
C LEU A 730 10.85 15.41 -14.03
N PHE A 731 10.98 14.10 -14.25
CA PHE A 731 12.19 13.52 -14.86
C PHE A 731 12.45 13.97 -16.31
N ARG A 732 11.40 14.35 -17.05
CA ARG A 732 11.52 15.00 -18.37
C ARG A 732 11.85 16.48 -18.22
N ARG A 733 11.24 17.17 -17.26
CA ARG A 733 11.51 18.60 -16.96
C ARG A 733 12.93 18.86 -16.46
N ARG A 734 13.56 17.91 -15.78
CA ARG A 734 14.97 17.96 -15.31
C ARG A 734 16.01 17.72 -16.40
N ALA A 735 15.60 17.26 -17.57
CA ALA A 735 16.48 16.86 -18.68
C ALA A 735 16.34 17.78 -19.92
N ALA A 736 15.73 18.95 -19.74
CA ALA A 736 15.46 19.97 -20.76
C ALA A 736 16.07 21.31 -20.33
#